data_AF-A0A7C2TYP5-F1
#
_entry.id   AF-A0A7C2TYP5-F1
#
_cell.length_a   1.000
_cell.length_b   1.000
_cell.length_c   1.000
_cell.angle_alpha   90.00
_cell.angle_beta   90.00
_cell.angle_gamma   90.00
#
_symmetry.space_group_name_H-M   'P 1'
#
loop_
_entity.id
_entity.type
_entity.pdbx_description
1 polymer ?
#
loop_
_entity_poly.entity_id
_entity_poly.type
_entity_poly.pdbx_seq_one_letter_code
_entity_poly.pdbx_strand_id
1 'polypeptide(L)'
;MPTHILVVDDDPDVPLLIRQAFRKQIQQKEFHFVFAQDGTEALQKLEAEKEIDCVLTDINMPVMDGLTLLSKLNEQHPLLKAVIISAYGDMQNIRTAMNRGAFDFVTKPIDFQDLEITLAKTIREAAALKQAAKDREQLSALQQQELAREREINERLRQIDKLKDDFLANTSHELRTPLNGIIGLAESLLDAPGENFSEKTRANLAMVIASGRRLASLVNDILDFSKLKRQDLQIQKKPIDMRVLTDLVLKFNEPLLGKKNLLLKNEIAPNTPPVEGDENRLQQIMHNLIGNAVKFTPAGAVTISARENNGMVAIAIADTGIGIPQDKFDRIFQSFEQAEASIAREYSGTGLGLAITKQLVELHGGEISVESEVGKGSTFTFTLPKSEAAPSEVVQSDILKSEVARVRQVEQVAPTSILKSIEGKSGQVAGNGEFKILVVDDEPINQQVLANHLTLANYEFIQAFNGEEALKAMDGKKFDLVLLDIMMPRMSGYEVCQRLRQQYLPAELPVIMVTAKDQVSDLLEGLSSGANDYIAKPFSKDELLARLKTHLNLLKINKAFGRFVPREFLHYLQKESVVEVKLGDHTQMEVTIFVSDIRGFTTISEKMTPAENFAFINEYFSIASPTVREHHGFVDRYTGDAIMALFPRQAEDALNNSITTLQRVRTFNIEREKIGKPAINIGVGLHTGNLMLGIVGEQERMQGDIFSDAVNLTNRIEGLCKFYGASIVVSGITLNKLANRGDYHTRFLGKVQVKGKDVPISLFEVYNGDLEAIIELKLKTKADFEEGLYRYFAKDFTNASVFFKKVLDVHANDKTARLYLERSAQFMVKGVAEEWEGVEAVESK
;
A
#
# COMPACT_ATOMS: atom_id res chain seq x y z
N MET A 1 55.84 56.90 -0.24
CA MET A 1 55.49 57.24 1.16
C MET A 1 56.77 57.20 1.97
N PRO A 2 56.94 58.06 2.99
CA PRO A 2 58.09 57.95 3.88
C PRO A 2 58.09 56.58 4.56
N THR A 3 59.23 55.92 4.65
CA THR A 3 59.35 54.65 5.38
C THR A 3 59.43 54.93 6.87
N HIS A 4 58.54 54.35 7.66
CA HIS A 4 58.51 54.57 9.10
C HIS A 4 59.35 53.51 9.81
N ILE A 5 60.34 53.95 10.58
CA ILE A 5 61.28 53.07 11.28
C ILE A 5 61.11 53.34 12.78
N LEU A 6 60.72 52.31 13.53
CA LEU A 6 60.64 52.37 14.98
C LEU A 6 62.00 51.99 15.56
N VAL A 7 62.64 52.91 16.28
CA VAL A 7 63.87 52.67 17.01
C VAL A 7 63.53 52.52 18.49
N VAL A 8 63.99 51.44 19.10
CA VAL A 8 63.78 51.11 20.51
C VAL A 8 65.15 51.01 21.18
N ASP A 9 65.49 52.00 21.99
CA ASP A 9 66.77 52.07 22.71
C ASP A 9 66.57 52.94 23.96
N ASP A 10 67.13 52.52 25.09
CA ASP A 10 66.99 53.21 26.38
C ASP A 10 68.02 54.34 26.57
N ASP A 11 69.02 54.42 25.67
CA ASP A 11 70.01 55.49 25.65
C ASP A 11 69.42 56.81 25.09
N PRO A 12 69.37 57.88 25.90
CA PRO A 12 68.81 59.17 25.47
C PRO A 12 69.60 59.85 24.34
N ASP A 13 70.85 59.45 24.08
CA ASP A 13 71.69 60.00 23.03
C ASP A 13 71.41 59.37 21.65
N VAL A 14 70.89 58.14 21.61
CA VAL A 14 70.61 57.40 20.36
C VAL A 14 69.62 58.13 19.42
N PRO A 15 68.51 58.72 19.90
CA PRO A 15 67.62 59.53 19.07
C PRO A 15 68.30 60.73 18.41
N LEU A 16 69.22 61.40 19.12
CA LEU A 16 69.97 62.55 18.60
C LEU A 16 70.96 62.10 17.53
N LEU A 17 71.68 61.00 17.77
CA LEU A 17 72.65 60.41 16.85
C LEU A 17 72.00 59.94 15.55
N ILE A 18 70.87 59.23 15.61
CA ILE A 18 70.13 58.77 14.42
C ILE A 18 69.60 59.95 13.61
N ARG A 19 69.05 60.98 14.26
CA ARG A 19 68.58 62.19 13.57
C ARG A 19 69.71 62.94 12.89
N GLN A 20 70.91 62.94 13.48
CA GLN A 20 72.08 63.58 12.89
C GLN A 20 72.64 62.76 11.71
N ALA A 21 72.76 61.44 11.86
CA ALA A 21 73.29 60.55 10.84
C ALA A 21 72.40 60.48 9.59
N PHE A 22 71.07 60.42 9.78
CA PHE A 22 70.09 60.33 8.68
C PHE A 22 69.45 61.69 8.33
N ARG A 23 70.08 62.81 8.68
CA ARG A 23 69.52 64.16 8.50
C ARG A 23 69.07 64.44 7.06
N LYS A 24 69.84 63.97 6.07
CA LYS A 24 69.55 64.17 4.65
C LYS A 24 68.30 63.40 4.23
N GLN A 25 68.22 62.11 4.58
CA GLN A 25 67.10 61.22 4.29
C GLN A 25 65.81 61.68 5.00
N ILE A 26 65.93 62.22 6.23
CA ILE A 26 64.79 62.82 6.96
C ILE A 26 64.30 64.10 6.25
N GLN A 27 65.21 64.98 5.82
CA GLN A 27 64.86 66.21 5.08
C GLN A 27 64.24 65.92 3.70
N GLN A 28 64.71 64.86 3.06
CA GLN A 28 64.16 64.36 1.79
C GLN A 28 62.85 63.57 1.96
N LYS A 29 62.36 63.40 3.20
CA LYS A 29 61.17 62.63 3.57
C LYS A 29 61.23 61.16 3.14
N GLU A 30 62.43 60.59 3.10
CA GLU A 30 62.64 59.17 2.81
C GLU A 30 62.41 58.32 4.05
N PHE A 31 62.91 58.75 5.21
CA PHE A 31 62.72 58.07 6.50
C PHE A 31 61.99 58.95 7.51
N HIS A 32 61.09 58.32 8.26
CA HIS A 32 60.47 58.89 9.45
C HIS A 32 60.75 57.98 10.64
N PHE A 33 61.52 58.48 11.61
CA PHE A 33 61.90 57.71 12.78
C PHE A 33 60.96 57.96 13.94
N VAL A 34 60.43 56.88 14.51
CA VAL A 34 59.67 56.84 15.75
C VAL A 34 60.59 56.25 16.81
N PHE A 35 60.58 56.78 18.03
CA PHE A 35 61.50 56.33 19.08
C PHE A 35 60.72 55.79 20.27
N ALA A 36 61.19 54.74 20.92
CA ALA A 36 60.67 54.19 22.17
C ALA A 36 61.82 53.83 23.11
N GLN A 37 61.60 53.87 24.42
CA GLN A 37 62.62 53.66 25.46
C GLN A 37 62.70 52.21 25.94
N ASP A 38 61.64 51.43 25.73
CA ASP A 38 61.60 50.00 26.05
C ASP A 38 60.63 49.24 25.14
N GLY A 39 60.64 47.90 25.22
CA GLY A 39 59.76 47.06 24.40
C GLY A 39 58.25 47.21 24.69
N THR A 40 57.86 47.71 25.86
CA THR A 40 56.44 47.94 26.18
C THR A 40 55.93 49.19 25.48
N GLU A 41 56.70 50.28 25.53
CA GLU A 41 56.40 51.51 24.79
C GLU A 41 56.41 51.26 23.27
N ALA A 42 57.33 50.41 22.79
CA ALA A 42 57.39 50.02 21.38
C ALA A 42 56.09 49.38 20.88
N LEU A 43 55.50 48.43 21.63
CA LEU A 43 54.23 47.80 21.27
C LEU A 43 53.05 48.78 21.31
N GLN A 44 53.00 49.67 22.30
CA GLN A 44 51.98 50.73 22.36
C GLN A 44 52.04 51.65 21.14
N LYS A 45 53.26 51.99 20.67
CA LYS A 45 53.44 52.81 19.47
C LYS A 45 53.09 52.06 18.19
N LEU A 46 53.31 50.75 18.13
CA LEU A 46 52.85 49.92 17.01
C LEU A 46 51.33 49.82 16.91
N GLU A 47 50.61 49.89 18.02
CA GLU A 47 49.14 49.96 18.03
C GLU A 47 48.61 51.36 17.68
N ALA A 48 49.31 52.42 18.12
CA ALA A 48 48.91 53.81 17.90
C ALA A 48 49.24 54.34 16.49
N GLU A 49 50.37 53.93 15.91
CA GLU A 49 50.84 54.35 14.60
C GLU A 49 50.60 53.24 13.55
N LYS A 50 49.77 53.54 12.55
CA LYS A 50 49.22 52.52 11.63
C LYS A 50 50.19 51.96 10.59
N GLU A 51 51.40 52.50 10.41
CA GLU A 51 52.27 52.09 9.31
C GLU A 51 53.77 52.11 9.67
N ILE A 52 54.21 51.33 10.66
CA ILE A 52 55.65 51.04 10.83
C ILE A 52 56.11 50.00 9.79
N ASP A 53 57.30 50.17 9.22
CA ASP A 53 57.86 49.31 8.17
C ASP A 53 59.02 48.44 8.64
N CYS A 54 59.78 48.92 9.64
CA CYS A 54 60.93 48.24 10.20
C CYS A 54 61.07 48.62 11.68
N VAL A 55 61.55 47.68 12.50
CA VAL A 55 61.88 47.94 13.91
C VAL A 55 63.39 47.77 14.09
N LEU A 56 64.03 48.72 14.76
CA LEU A 56 65.41 48.65 15.20
C LEU A 56 65.38 48.63 16.72
N THR A 57 65.89 47.59 17.38
CA THR A 57 65.79 47.47 18.85
C THR A 57 67.11 47.07 19.46
N ASP A 58 67.49 47.73 20.57
CA ASP A 58 68.59 47.26 21.41
C ASP A 58 68.21 45.96 22.12
N ILE A 59 69.20 45.13 22.44
CA ILE A 59 68.98 43.89 23.18
C ILE A 59 68.68 44.18 24.64
N ASN A 60 69.48 45.01 25.29
CA ASN A 60 69.47 45.18 26.73
C ASN A 60 68.72 46.47 27.11
N MET A 61 67.41 46.37 27.31
CA MET A 61 66.55 47.50 27.68
C MET A 61 65.80 47.22 28.98
N PRO A 62 65.44 48.24 29.78
CA PRO A 62 64.66 48.07 31.00
C PRO A 62 63.22 47.62 30.68
N VAL A 63 62.54 47.04 31.66
CA VAL A 63 61.12 46.58 31.59
C VAL A 63 60.88 45.42 30.61
N MET A 64 61.11 45.61 29.31
CA MET A 64 61.03 44.59 28.27
C MET A 64 62.24 44.70 27.34
N ASP A 65 63.05 43.65 27.33
CA ASP A 65 64.26 43.55 26.52
C ASP A 65 63.94 43.34 25.03
N GLY A 66 64.94 43.59 24.16
CA GLY A 66 64.74 43.49 22.70
C GLY A 66 64.45 42.07 22.23
N LEU A 67 64.92 41.05 22.95
CA LEU A 67 64.66 39.65 22.63
C LEU A 67 63.21 39.23 22.91
N THR A 68 62.61 39.77 23.97
CA THR A 68 61.20 39.56 24.33
C THR A 68 60.29 40.35 23.39
N LEU A 69 60.67 41.60 23.05
CA LEU A 69 59.98 42.39 22.04
C LEU A 69 59.94 41.66 20.69
N LEU A 70 61.07 41.12 20.24
CA LEU A 70 61.17 40.39 18.98
C LEU A 70 60.21 39.19 18.91
N SER A 71 60.11 38.40 19.98
CA SER A 71 59.17 37.28 20.04
C SER A 71 57.72 37.75 19.87
N LYS A 72 57.34 38.84 20.53
CA LYS A 72 55.99 39.42 20.40
C LYS A 72 55.74 40.00 19.01
N LEU A 73 56.73 40.66 18.41
CA LEU A 73 56.63 41.19 17.04
C LEU A 73 56.38 40.08 16.02
N ASN A 74 57.06 38.94 16.15
CA ASN A 74 56.88 37.82 15.23
C ASN A 74 55.51 37.14 15.36
N GLU A 75 54.95 37.11 16.58
CA GLU A 75 53.60 36.58 16.83
C GLU A 75 52.48 37.53 16.36
N GLN A 76 52.60 38.83 16.71
CA GLN A 76 51.52 39.81 16.52
C GLN A 76 51.62 40.54 15.17
N HIS A 77 52.83 40.69 14.63
CA HIS A 77 53.11 41.43 13.40
C HIS A 77 54.12 40.67 12.50
N PRO A 78 53.77 39.46 12.00
CA PRO A 78 54.70 38.58 11.27
C PRO A 78 55.28 39.16 9.96
N LEU A 79 54.63 40.21 9.42
CA LEU A 79 55.08 40.92 8.22
C LEU A 79 56.10 42.03 8.52
N LEU A 80 56.29 42.43 9.78
CA LEU A 80 57.34 43.36 10.20
C LEU A 80 58.66 42.62 10.37
N LYS A 81 59.75 43.31 10.05
CA LYS A 81 61.10 42.79 10.25
C LYS A 81 61.85 43.70 11.22
N ALA A 82 62.54 43.06 12.16
CA ALA A 82 63.29 43.72 13.21
C ALA A 82 64.79 43.51 13.02
N VAL A 83 65.55 44.59 13.19
CA VAL A 83 67.00 44.62 13.23
C VAL A 83 67.42 44.83 14.67
N ILE A 84 68.39 44.05 15.13
CA ILE A 84 68.86 44.09 16.51
C ILE A 84 70.12 44.94 16.61
N ILE A 85 70.14 45.89 17.54
CA ILE A 85 71.38 46.57 17.94
C ILE A 85 71.97 45.79 19.12
N SER A 86 73.24 45.42 19.04
CA SER A 86 73.91 44.61 20.08
C SER A 86 75.29 45.17 20.45
N ALA A 87 75.80 44.88 21.64
CA ALA A 87 77.14 45.27 22.04
C ALA A 87 78.23 44.49 21.25
N TYR A 88 79.37 45.15 20.99
CA TYR A 88 80.50 44.50 20.32
C TYR A 88 81.00 43.28 21.13
N GLY A 89 80.92 42.08 20.53
CA GLY A 89 81.35 40.82 21.15
C GLY A 89 80.22 39.93 21.71
N ASP A 90 78.96 40.35 21.68
CA ASP A 90 77.82 39.60 22.24
C ASP A 90 77.21 38.57 21.25
N MET A 91 78.03 37.62 20.81
CA MET A 91 77.62 36.60 19.82
C MET A 91 76.53 35.65 20.33
N GLN A 92 76.41 35.44 21.65
CA GLN A 92 75.37 34.59 22.22
C GLN A 92 73.98 35.24 22.10
N ASN A 93 73.85 36.53 22.42
CA ASN A 93 72.55 37.21 22.30
C ASN A 93 72.19 37.49 20.84
N ILE A 94 73.17 37.81 19.97
CA ILE A 94 72.92 37.94 18.52
C ILE A 94 72.38 36.62 17.96
N ARG A 95 72.99 35.48 18.30
CA ARG A 95 72.51 34.16 17.84
C ARG A 95 71.11 33.86 18.35
N THR A 96 70.83 34.19 19.61
CA THR A 96 69.51 34.05 20.20
C THR A 96 68.47 34.91 19.47
N ALA A 97 68.82 36.15 19.12
CA ALA A 97 67.93 37.06 18.41
C ALA A 97 67.62 36.58 16.98
N MET A 98 68.63 36.12 16.24
CA MET A 98 68.41 35.55 14.89
C MET A 98 67.50 34.30 14.95
N ASN A 99 67.70 33.41 15.93
CA ASN A 99 66.84 32.24 16.13
C ASN A 99 65.39 32.61 16.52
N ARG A 100 65.18 33.78 17.13
CA ARG A 100 63.87 34.31 17.50
C ARG A 100 63.21 35.13 16.39
N GLY A 101 63.84 35.24 15.22
CA GLY A 101 63.25 35.86 14.03
C GLY A 101 63.75 37.27 13.72
N ALA A 102 64.86 37.71 14.30
CA ALA A 102 65.53 38.94 13.87
C ALA A 102 65.98 38.79 12.41
N PHE A 103 65.79 39.84 11.62
CA PHE A 103 66.16 39.83 10.21
C PHE A 103 67.66 40.04 10.01
N ASP A 104 68.25 40.94 10.80
CA ASP A 104 69.68 41.24 10.78
C ASP A 104 70.09 41.92 12.09
N PHE A 105 71.37 42.24 12.23
CA PHE A 105 71.88 42.94 13.42
C PHE A 105 72.95 43.99 13.09
N VAL A 106 73.16 44.92 14.03
CA VAL A 106 74.21 45.96 13.99
C VAL A 106 74.89 46.03 15.36
N THR A 107 76.21 46.25 15.40
CA THR A 107 76.97 46.30 16.66
C THR A 107 77.21 47.74 17.15
N LYS A 108 77.26 47.98 18.48
CA LYS A 108 77.68 49.25 19.10
C LYS A 108 79.23 49.29 19.22
N PRO A 109 79.94 50.38 18.86
CA PRO A 109 79.42 51.65 18.35
C PRO A 109 78.85 51.48 16.94
N ILE A 110 77.67 52.08 16.70
CA ILE A 110 76.90 51.91 15.46
C ILE A 110 77.67 52.53 14.29
N ASP A 111 78.04 51.69 13.31
CA ASP A 111 78.45 52.18 11.99
C ASP A 111 77.20 52.52 11.19
N PHE A 112 77.04 53.81 10.87
CA PHE A 112 75.86 54.31 10.18
C PHE A 112 75.81 53.92 8.70
N GLN A 113 76.94 53.59 8.07
CA GLN A 113 76.94 53.03 6.71
C GLN A 113 76.39 51.61 6.71
N ASP A 114 76.83 50.78 7.66
CA ASP A 114 76.33 49.42 7.81
C ASP A 114 74.84 49.40 8.24
N LEU A 115 74.44 50.31 9.13
CA LEU A 115 73.04 50.46 9.52
C LEU A 115 72.16 50.85 8.33
N GLU A 116 72.62 51.75 7.46
CA GLU A 116 71.87 52.17 6.26
C GLU A 116 71.67 51.00 5.29
N ILE A 117 72.71 50.20 5.03
CA ILE A 117 72.63 49.00 4.18
C ILE A 117 71.64 47.99 4.77
N THR A 118 71.75 47.74 6.07
CA THR A 118 70.91 46.78 6.80
C THR A 118 69.45 47.21 6.81
N LEU A 119 69.17 48.50 7.06
CA LEU A 119 67.81 49.05 6.98
C LEU A 119 67.25 48.91 5.56
N ALA A 120 68.01 49.28 4.53
CA ALA A 120 67.57 49.18 3.13
C ALA A 120 67.28 47.73 2.71
N LYS A 121 68.05 46.76 3.21
CA LYS A 121 67.79 45.32 2.99
C LYS A 121 66.51 44.87 3.72
N THR A 122 66.34 45.29 4.97
CA THR A 122 65.20 44.91 5.82
C THR A 122 63.87 45.45 5.27
N ILE A 123 63.86 46.72 4.87
CA ILE A 123 62.67 47.39 4.32
C ILE A 123 62.24 46.72 3.01
N ARG A 124 63.18 46.35 2.14
CA ARG A 124 62.87 45.65 0.88
C ARG A 124 62.19 44.30 1.11
N GLU A 125 62.68 43.52 2.07
CA GLU A 125 62.08 42.23 2.41
C GLU A 125 60.68 42.40 3.01
N ALA A 126 60.51 43.32 3.96
CA ALA A 126 59.22 43.63 4.57
C ALA A 126 58.19 44.07 3.50
N ALA A 127 58.61 44.90 2.54
CA ALA A 127 57.76 45.32 1.43
C ALA A 127 57.37 44.15 0.50
N ALA A 128 58.30 43.25 0.18
CA ALA A 128 58.03 42.08 -0.64
C ALA A 128 57.00 41.14 0.02
N LEU A 129 57.11 40.90 1.33
CA LEU A 129 56.17 40.08 2.08
C LEU A 129 54.77 40.72 2.17
N LYS A 130 54.70 42.05 2.41
CA LYS A 130 53.43 42.79 2.40
C LYS A 130 52.74 42.69 1.03
N GLN A 131 53.50 42.76 -0.07
CA GLN A 131 52.94 42.65 -1.43
C GLN A 131 52.43 41.23 -1.73
N ALA A 132 53.22 40.19 -1.43
CA ALA A 132 52.81 38.81 -1.65
C ALA A 132 51.54 38.43 -0.86
N ALA A 133 51.38 38.98 0.36
CA ALA A 133 50.16 38.78 1.14
C ALA A 133 48.92 39.41 0.48
N LYS A 134 49.05 40.63 -0.06
CA LYS A 134 47.96 41.30 -0.80
C LYS A 134 47.57 40.55 -2.07
N ASP A 135 48.55 40.11 -2.86
CA ASP A 135 48.29 39.37 -4.10
C ASP A 135 47.55 38.05 -3.82
N ARG A 136 47.94 37.36 -2.74
CA ARG A 136 47.27 36.12 -2.30
C ARG A 136 45.82 36.36 -1.87
N GLU A 137 45.56 37.45 -1.17
CA GLU A 137 44.20 37.82 -0.74
C GLU A 137 43.30 38.15 -1.94
N GLN A 138 43.83 38.92 -2.91
CA GLN A 138 43.11 39.23 -4.15
C GLN A 138 42.79 37.98 -4.97
N LEU A 139 43.75 37.06 -5.12
CA LEU A 139 43.54 35.81 -5.84
C LEU A 139 42.47 34.94 -5.16
N SER A 140 42.49 34.86 -3.83
CA SER A 140 41.48 34.12 -3.06
C SER A 140 40.08 34.72 -3.23
N ALA A 141 39.95 36.05 -3.25
CA ALA A 141 38.67 36.72 -3.46
C ALA A 141 38.11 36.43 -4.86
N LEU A 142 38.97 36.44 -5.89
CA LEU A 142 38.58 36.15 -7.27
C LEU A 142 38.09 34.70 -7.43
N GLN A 143 38.82 33.74 -6.84
CA GLN A 143 38.41 32.32 -6.84
C GLN A 143 37.08 32.10 -6.13
N GLN A 144 36.84 32.78 -5.00
CA GLN A 144 35.55 32.69 -4.30
C GLN A 144 34.41 33.24 -5.14
N GLN A 145 34.63 34.34 -5.87
CA GLN A 145 33.62 34.91 -6.76
C GLN A 145 33.30 33.98 -7.94
N GLU A 146 34.32 33.36 -8.54
CA GLU A 146 34.14 32.41 -9.65
C GLU A 146 33.38 31.16 -9.20
N LEU A 147 33.75 30.59 -8.05
CA LEU A 147 33.06 29.45 -7.45
C LEU A 147 31.59 29.77 -7.10
N ALA A 148 31.33 30.96 -6.56
CA ALA A 148 29.97 31.41 -6.26
C ALA A 148 29.12 31.52 -7.53
N ARG A 149 29.69 32.08 -8.60
CA ARG A 149 29.03 32.20 -9.90
C ARG A 149 28.75 30.84 -10.53
N GLU A 150 29.69 29.91 -10.44
CA GLU A 150 29.53 28.54 -10.94
C GLU A 150 28.43 27.79 -10.18
N ARG A 151 28.34 27.97 -8.86
CA ARG A 151 27.24 27.43 -8.04
C ARG A 151 25.89 28.01 -8.45
N GLU A 152 25.78 29.32 -8.64
CA GLU A 152 24.53 29.97 -9.06
C GLU A 152 24.07 29.46 -10.44
N ILE A 153 24.99 29.32 -11.39
CA ILE A 153 24.68 28.78 -12.73
C ILE A 153 24.21 27.33 -12.64
N ASN A 154 24.88 26.49 -11.86
CA ASN A 154 24.48 25.10 -11.64
C ASN A 154 23.09 24.99 -10.98
N GLU A 155 22.78 25.83 -9.99
CA GLU A 155 21.48 25.86 -9.35
C GLU A 155 20.38 26.29 -10.33
N ARG A 156 20.62 27.32 -11.16
CA ARG A 156 19.67 27.72 -12.21
C ARG A 156 19.47 26.64 -13.26
N LEU A 157 20.53 25.96 -13.68
CA LEU A 157 20.43 24.83 -14.61
C LEU A 157 19.55 23.72 -14.03
N ARG A 158 19.78 23.33 -12.76
CA ARG A 158 18.94 22.33 -12.07
C ARG A 158 17.49 22.76 -11.94
N GLN A 159 17.22 24.03 -11.66
CA GLN A 159 15.85 24.56 -11.60
C GLN A 159 15.16 24.51 -12.96
N ILE A 160 15.86 24.89 -14.04
CA ILE A 160 15.33 24.83 -15.41
C ILE A 160 15.05 23.39 -15.81
N ASP A 161 15.95 22.45 -15.50
CA ASP A 161 15.73 21.03 -15.77
C ASP A 161 14.51 20.50 -15.03
N LYS A 162 14.35 20.83 -13.74
CA LYS A 162 13.17 20.44 -12.96
C LYS A 162 11.88 21.02 -13.53
N LEU A 163 11.86 22.32 -13.88
CA LEU A 163 10.69 22.96 -14.48
C LEU A 163 10.31 22.35 -15.82
N LYS A 164 11.30 21.98 -16.64
CA LYS A 164 11.09 21.27 -17.89
C LYS A 164 10.46 19.89 -17.67
N ASP A 165 10.79 19.22 -16.56
CA ASP A 165 10.25 17.90 -16.21
C ASP A 165 8.82 17.96 -15.74
N ASP A 166 8.56 18.86 -14.81
CA ASP A 166 7.21 19.13 -14.33
C ASP A 166 6.31 19.55 -15.51
N PHE A 167 6.84 20.36 -16.45
CA PHE A 167 6.11 20.77 -17.65
C PHE A 167 5.80 19.60 -18.59
N LEU A 168 6.76 18.72 -18.89
CA LEU A 168 6.54 17.58 -19.79
C LEU A 168 5.60 16.53 -19.18
N ALA A 169 5.77 16.23 -17.88
CA ALA A 169 4.89 15.29 -17.17
C ALA A 169 3.45 15.82 -17.11
N ASN A 170 3.26 17.09 -16.74
CA ASN A 170 1.92 17.70 -16.66
C ASN A 170 1.29 17.80 -18.05
N THR A 171 2.02 18.26 -19.07
CA THR A 171 1.49 18.39 -20.44
C THR A 171 1.08 17.03 -21.00
N SER A 172 1.84 15.97 -20.72
CA SER A 172 1.43 14.64 -21.16
C SER A 172 0.17 14.16 -20.47
N HIS A 173 -0.02 14.46 -19.18
CA HIS A 173 -1.25 14.13 -18.47
C HIS A 173 -2.45 14.87 -19.08
N GLU A 174 -2.31 16.18 -19.27
CA GLU A 174 -3.30 17.06 -19.91
C GLU A 174 -3.66 16.65 -21.34
N LEU A 175 -2.74 16.02 -22.08
CA LEU A 175 -3.00 15.49 -23.42
C LEU A 175 -3.61 14.08 -23.40
N ARG A 176 -3.27 13.25 -22.41
CA ARG A 176 -3.73 11.86 -22.32
C ARG A 176 -5.19 11.79 -21.88
N THR A 177 -5.62 12.65 -20.96
CA THR A 177 -7.00 12.71 -20.45
C THR A 177 -8.06 12.94 -21.53
N PRO A 178 -8.01 14.02 -22.36
CA PRO A 178 -9.00 14.23 -23.41
C PRO A 178 -8.97 13.12 -24.47
N LEU A 179 -7.80 12.55 -24.71
CA LEU A 179 -7.61 11.49 -25.70
C LEU A 179 -8.24 10.16 -25.27
N ASN A 180 -8.07 9.78 -24.01
CA ASN A 180 -8.72 8.62 -23.42
C ASN A 180 -10.23 8.78 -23.43
N GLY A 181 -10.72 9.99 -23.19
CA GLY A 181 -12.13 10.35 -23.37
C GLY A 181 -12.65 10.08 -24.77
N ILE A 182 -11.95 10.60 -25.79
CA ILE A 182 -12.33 10.40 -27.19
C ILE A 182 -12.35 8.91 -27.56
N ILE A 183 -11.32 8.16 -27.16
CA ILE A 183 -11.21 6.72 -27.42
C ILE A 183 -12.35 5.96 -26.72
N GLY A 184 -12.51 6.14 -25.41
CA GLY A 184 -13.49 5.40 -24.61
C GLY A 184 -14.94 5.73 -24.96
N LEU A 185 -15.26 6.99 -25.29
CA LEU A 185 -16.58 7.38 -25.80
C LEU A 185 -16.84 6.76 -27.18
N ALA A 186 -15.86 6.76 -28.07
CA ALA A 186 -16.00 6.15 -29.39
C ALA A 186 -16.15 4.60 -29.31
N GLU A 187 -15.42 3.95 -28.41
CA GLU A 187 -15.55 2.50 -28.12
C GLU A 187 -16.93 2.19 -27.55
N SER A 188 -17.41 2.99 -26.58
CA SER A 188 -18.75 2.82 -26.03
C SER A 188 -19.86 2.99 -27.07
N LEU A 189 -19.69 3.91 -28.02
CA LEU A 189 -20.64 4.10 -29.11
C LEU A 189 -20.64 2.89 -30.06
N LEU A 190 -19.48 2.33 -30.39
CA LEU A 190 -19.40 1.13 -31.21
C LEU A 190 -20.07 -0.10 -30.59
N ASP A 191 -19.97 -0.23 -29.26
CA ASP A 191 -20.46 -1.39 -28.50
C ASP A 191 -21.90 -1.23 -28.00
N ALA A 192 -22.55 -0.08 -28.21
CA ALA A 192 -23.89 0.21 -27.71
C ALA A 192 -24.95 -0.71 -28.36
N PRO A 193 -25.68 -1.53 -27.58
CA PRO A 193 -26.68 -2.43 -28.12
C PRO A 193 -27.94 -1.67 -28.54
N GLY A 194 -28.33 -1.79 -29.81
CA GLY A 194 -29.59 -1.28 -30.36
C GLY A 194 -29.47 -0.15 -31.40
N GLU A 195 -28.30 0.46 -31.56
CA GLU A 195 -28.07 1.42 -32.64
C GLU A 195 -27.57 0.72 -33.91
N ASN A 196 -28.42 0.68 -34.94
CA ASN A 196 -28.00 0.33 -36.31
C ASN A 196 -27.15 1.45 -36.89
N PHE A 197 -25.91 1.60 -36.41
CA PHE A 197 -24.92 2.43 -37.08
C PHE A 197 -24.74 1.93 -38.51
N SER A 198 -24.78 2.85 -39.47
CA SER A 198 -24.40 2.51 -40.85
C SER A 198 -22.97 1.95 -40.85
N GLU A 199 -22.64 1.04 -41.78
CA GLU A 199 -21.26 0.53 -41.91
C GLU A 199 -20.23 1.67 -42.00
N LYS A 200 -20.63 2.79 -42.62
CA LYS A 200 -19.82 4.00 -42.73
C LYS A 200 -19.59 4.69 -41.37
N THR A 201 -20.59 4.75 -40.51
CA THR A 201 -20.46 5.31 -39.16
C THR A 201 -19.59 4.43 -38.27
N ARG A 202 -19.76 3.11 -38.37
CA ARG A 202 -18.93 2.14 -37.66
C ARG A 202 -17.45 2.23 -38.10
N ALA A 203 -17.21 2.33 -39.41
CA ALA A 203 -15.87 2.56 -39.96
C ALA A 203 -15.25 3.89 -39.50
N ASN A 204 -16.04 4.97 -39.47
CA ASN A 204 -15.57 6.27 -38.98
C ASN A 204 -15.21 6.25 -37.50
N LEU A 205 -16.04 5.62 -36.65
CA LEU A 205 -15.75 5.47 -35.21
C LEU A 205 -14.50 4.62 -34.96
N ALA A 206 -14.34 3.51 -35.70
CA ALA A 206 -13.13 2.71 -35.65
C ALA A 206 -11.88 3.52 -36.08
N MET A 207 -12.02 4.40 -37.07
CA MET A 207 -10.95 5.32 -37.50
C MET A 207 -10.64 6.39 -36.45
N VAL A 208 -11.63 6.89 -35.72
CA VAL A 208 -11.44 7.81 -34.57
C VAL A 208 -10.68 7.11 -33.45
N ILE A 209 -11.05 5.88 -33.10
CA ILE A 209 -10.36 5.08 -32.08
C ILE A 209 -8.91 4.80 -32.49
N ALA A 210 -8.69 4.36 -33.73
CA ALA A 210 -7.35 4.10 -34.26
C ALA A 210 -6.48 5.37 -34.25
N SER A 211 -7.06 6.52 -34.63
CA SER A 211 -6.38 7.81 -34.61
C SER A 211 -6.08 8.28 -33.18
N GLY A 212 -7.01 8.07 -32.25
CA GLY A 212 -6.85 8.39 -30.84
C GLY A 212 -5.74 7.58 -30.20
N ARG A 213 -5.77 6.24 -30.36
CA ARG A 213 -4.72 5.34 -29.86
C ARG A 213 -3.34 5.69 -30.44
N ARG A 214 -3.29 6.06 -31.72
CA ARG A 214 -2.06 6.52 -32.37
C ARG A 214 -1.52 7.81 -31.76
N LEU A 215 -2.38 8.79 -31.47
CA LEU A 215 -1.96 10.01 -30.78
C LEU A 215 -1.47 9.70 -29.36
N ALA A 216 -2.06 8.69 -28.69
CA ALA A 216 -1.71 8.33 -27.31
C ALA A 216 -0.31 7.72 -27.26
N SER A 217 -0.04 6.81 -28.21
CA SER A 217 1.30 6.26 -28.44
C SER A 217 2.31 7.37 -28.71
N LEU A 218 1.95 8.36 -29.53
CA LEU A 218 2.84 9.46 -29.92
C LEU A 218 3.20 10.36 -28.72
N VAL A 219 2.23 10.66 -27.87
CA VAL A 219 2.46 11.40 -26.62
C VAL A 219 3.38 10.60 -25.68
N ASN A 220 3.17 9.29 -25.57
CA ASN A 220 4.03 8.42 -24.79
C ASN A 220 5.46 8.33 -25.37
N ASP A 221 5.63 8.24 -26.68
CA ASP A 221 6.93 8.20 -27.34
C ASP A 221 7.75 9.48 -27.09
N ILE A 222 7.09 10.65 -27.04
CA ILE A 222 7.72 11.93 -26.70
C ILE A 222 8.20 11.94 -25.24
N LEU A 223 7.41 11.39 -24.32
CA LEU A 223 7.80 11.25 -22.92
C LEU A 223 8.97 10.28 -22.75
N ASP A 224 8.90 9.10 -23.37
CA ASP A 224 9.95 8.09 -23.32
C ASP A 224 11.26 8.67 -23.86
N PHE A 225 11.21 9.42 -24.97
CA PHE A 225 12.36 10.14 -25.50
C PHE A 225 12.97 11.15 -24.50
N SER A 226 12.14 11.89 -23.77
CA SER A 226 12.63 12.83 -22.74
C SER A 226 13.31 12.11 -21.58
N LYS A 227 12.77 10.98 -21.13
CA LYS A 227 13.35 10.14 -20.06
C LYS A 227 14.66 9.51 -20.52
N LEU A 228 14.71 9.01 -21.76
CA LEU A 228 15.90 8.39 -22.37
C LEU A 228 17.09 9.36 -22.47
N LYS A 229 16.85 10.62 -22.83
CA LYS A 229 17.91 11.65 -22.97
C LYS A 229 18.67 11.93 -21.66
N ARG A 230 18.10 11.56 -20.51
CA ARG A 230 18.69 11.77 -19.17
C ARG A 230 19.33 10.55 -18.53
N GLN A 231 19.31 9.39 -19.19
CA GLN A 231 19.71 8.10 -18.59
C GLN A 231 18.87 7.67 -17.38
N ASP A 232 17.68 8.24 -17.18
CA ASP A 232 16.77 7.89 -16.07
C ASP A 232 16.05 6.53 -16.27
N LEU A 233 16.20 5.92 -17.46
CA LEU A 233 15.50 4.68 -17.82
C LEU A 233 16.34 3.46 -17.43
N GLN A 234 15.89 2.72 -16.42
CA GLN A 234 16.51 1.45 -16.00
C GLN A 234 15.95 0.26 -16.80
N ILE A 235 16.82 -0.50 -17.46
CA ILE A 235 16.45 -1.73 -18.20
C ILE A 235 16.40 -2.92 -17.23
N GLN A 236 15.26 -3.61 -17.17
CA GLN A 236 15.13 -4.82 -16.37
C GLN A 236 15.49 -6.05 -17.20
N LYS A 237 16.77 -6.44 -17.20
CA LYS A 237 17.25 -7.58 -17.98
C LYS A 237 16.76 -8.91 -17.39
N LYS A 238 16.10 -9.73 -18.22
CA LYS A 238 15.71 -11.11 -17.95
C LYS A 238 16.03 -12.00 -19.17
N PRO A 239 16.10 -13.33 -19.02
CA PRO A 239 16.24 -14.25 -20.15
C PRO A 239 14.96 -14.28 -21.00
N ILE A 240 15.06 -13.94 -22.28
CA ILE A 240 13.91 -13.80 -23.19
C ILE A 240 14.09 -14.66 -24.44
N ASP A 241 13.05 -15.40 -24.81
CA ASP A 241 12.96 -16.12 -26.07
C ASP A 241 12.47 -15.19 -27.20
N MET A 242 13.40 -14.78 -28.07
CA MET A 242 13.10 -13.90 -29.20
C MET A 242 12.15 -14.51 -30.23
N ARG A 243 12.05 -15.84 -30.32
CA ARG A 243 11.11 -16.48 -31.25
C ARG A 243 9.69 -16.27 -30.78
N VAL A 244 9.42 -16.53 -29.50
CA VAL A 244 8.10 -16.35 -28.88
C VAL A 244 7.67 -14.88 -28.93
N LEU A 245 8.59 -13.96 -28.59
CA LEU A 245 8.34 -12.53 -28.68
C LEU A 245 8.02 -12.09 -30.12
N THR A 246 8.77 -12.60 -31.10
CA THR A 246 8.52 -12.29 -32.52
C THR A 246 7.17 -12.81 -32.98
N ASP A 247 6.78 -14.03 -32.60
CA ASP A 247 5.46 -14.59 -32.94
C ASP A 247 4.31 -13.74 -32.37
N LEU A 248 4.47 -13.22 -31.14
CA LEU A 248 3.50 -12.32 -30.53
C LEU A 248 3.39 -11.01 -31.31
N VAL A 249 4.52 -10.36 -31.60
CA VAL A 249 4.55 -9.08 -32.33
C VAL A 249 4.01 -9.22 -33.75
N LEU A 250 4.30 -10.33 -34.44
CA LEU A 250 3.78 -10.59 -35.78
C LEU A 250 2.25 -10.67 -35.79
N LYS A 251 1.64 -11.40 -34.84
CA LYS A 251 0.18 -11.49 -34.70
C LYS A 251 -0.48 -10.12 -34.50
N PHE A 252 0.14 -9.23 -33.74
CA PHE A 252 -0.36 -7.87 -33.55
C PHE A 252 -0.27 -7.00 -34.82
N ASN A 253 0.65 -7.30 -35.73
CA ASN A 253 0.83 -6.55 -36.98
C ASN A 253 0.05 -7.16 -38.17
N GLU A 254 -0.49 -8.38 -38.05
CA GLU A 254 -1.32 -9.00 -39.10
C GLU A 254 -2.52 -8.12 -39.54
N PRO A 255 -3.29 -7.47 -38.64
CA PRO A 255 -4.39 -6.61 -39.07
C PRO A 255 -3.96 -5.39 -39.90
N LEU A 256 -2.70 -4.95 -39.76
CA LEU A 256 -2.13 -3.81 -40.48
C LEU A 256 -1.77 -4.15 -41.93
N LEU A 257 -1.76 -5.43 -42.30
CA LEU A 257 -1.57 -5.88 -43.68
C LEU A 257 -2.73 -5.42 -44.60
N GLY A 258 -3.94 -5.31 -44.06
CA GLY A 258 -5.13 -4.86 -44.80
C GLY A 258 -5.35 -5.67 -46.09
N LYS A 259 -5.19 -5.02 -47.25
CA LYS A 259 -5.27 -5.63 -48.60
C LYS A 259 -3.90 -5.83 -49.27
N LYS A 260 -2.78 -5.57 -48.58
CA LYS A 260 -1.44 -5.71 -49.15
C LYS A 260 -1.10 -7.18 -49.39
N ASN A 261 -0.49 -7.50 -50.52
CA ASN A 261 0.02 -8.84 -50.81
C ASN A 261 1.41 -9.03 -50.19
N LEU A 262 1.45 -9.07 -48.86
CA LEU A 262 2.68 -9.08 -48.05
C LEU A 262 2.69 -10.30 -47.11
N LEU A 263 3.78 -11.07 -47.15
CA LEU A 263 3.98 -12.25 -46.30
C LEU A 263 4.88 -11.91 -45.10
N LEU A 264 4.42 -12.20 -43.89
CA LEU A 264 5.22 -12.10 -42.67
C LEU A 264 5.79 -13.47 -42.32
N LYS A 265 7.11 -13.58 -42.13
CA LYS A 265 7.79 -14.84 -41.81
C LYS A 265 8.69 -14.70 -40.58
N ASN A 266 8.45 -15.57 -39.60
CA ASN A 266 9.39 -15.79 -38.50
C ASN A 266 10.30 -16.97 -38.84
N GLU A 267 11.56 -16.70 -39.17
CA GLU A 267 12.60 -17.68 -39.48
C GLU A 267 13.62 -17.82 -38.33
N ILE A 268 13.27 -17.38 -37.11
CA ILE A 268 14.10 -17.60 -35.92
C ILE A 268 14.09 -19.10 -35.57
N ALA A 269 15.28 -19.71 -35.54
CA ALA A 269 15.42 -21.13 -35.25
C ALA A 269 14.95 -21.46 -33.81
N PRO A 270 14.27 -22.59 -33.55
CA PRO A 270 13.74 -22.90 -32.22
C PRO A 270 14.81 -23.19 -31.16
N ASN A 271 16.04 -23.42 -31.59
CA ASN A 271 17.22 -23.61 -30.74
C ASN A 271 18.06 -22.33 -30.58
N THR A 272 17.54 -21.17 -30.99
CA THR A 272 18.22 -19.88 -30.77
C THR A 272 18.33 -19.64 -29.26
N PRO A 273 19.51 -19.31 -28.72
CA PRO A 273 19.65 -19.07 -27.29
C PRO A 273 18.86 -17.82 -26.85
N PRO A 274 18.36 -17.79 -25.60
CA PRO A 274 17.69 -16.62 -25.06
C PRO A 274 18.63 -15.42 -24.98
N VAL A 275 18.06 -14.22 -25.02
CA VAL A 275 18.78 -12.95 -24.89
C VAL A 275 18.54 -12.36 -23.51
N GLU A 276 19.51 -11.62 -22.98
CA GLU A 276 19.28 -10.78 -21.79
C GLU A 276 18.67 -9.45 -22.19
N GLY A 277 17.41 -9.21 -21.80
CA GLY A 277 16.78 -7.92 -22.06
C GLY A 277 15.49 -7.68 -21.30
N ASP A 278 14.92 -6.51 -21.51
CA ASP A 278 13.63 -6.10 -20.96
C ASP A 278 12.53 -6.39 -21.98
N GLU A 279 11.59 -7.27 -21.63
CA GLU A 279 10.58 -7.79 -22.55
C GLU A 279 9.74 -6.69 -23.19
N ASN A 280 9.30 -5.71 -22.40
CA ASN A 280 8.47 -4.62 -22.91
C ASN A 280 9.25 -3.73 -23.89
N ARG A 281 10.52 -3.47 -23.58
CA ARG A 281 11.40 -2.63 -24.42
C ARG A 281 11.83 -3.33 -25.69
N LEU A 282 12.08 -4.65 -25.62
CA LEU A 282 12.32 -5.47 -26.81
C LEU A 282 11.06 -5.56 -27.67
N GLN A 283 9.88 -5.70 -27.07
CA GLN A 283 8.62 -5.67 -27.83
C GLN A 283 8.45 -4.32 -28.56
N GLN A 284 8.78 -3.20 -27.90
CA GLN A 284 8.78 -1.85 -28.49
C GLN A 284 9.75 -1.73 -29.68
N ILE A 285 10.98 -2.23 -29.55
CA ILE A 285 11.97 -2.31 -30.65
C ILE A 285 11.38 -3.10 -31.83
N MET A 286 10.83 -4.29 -31.56
CA MET A 286 10.28 -5.17 -32.59
C MET A 286 9.05 -4.57 -33.28
N HIS A 287 8.12 -3.96 -32.54
CA HIS A 287 6.96 -3.28 -33.12
C HIS A 287 7.37 -2.13 -34.04
N ASN A 288 8.38 -1.36 -33.67
CA ASN A 288 8.83 -0.25 -34.50
C ASN A 288 9.53 -0.75 -35.79
N LEU A 289 10.43 -1.73 -35.70
CA LEU A 289 11.15 -2.25 -36.87
C LEU A 289 10.23 -3.03 -37.83
N ILE A 290 9.40 -3.94 -37.30
CA ILE A 290 8.43 -4.70 -38.10
C ILE A 290 7.35 -3.76 -38.67
N GLY A 291 6.87 -2.81 -37.86
CA GLY A 291 5.90 -1.82 -38.31
C GLY A 291 6.43 -0.96 -39.48
N ASN A 292 7.70 -0.54 -39.42
CA ASN A 292 8.34 0.16 -40.52
C ASN A 292 8.48 -0.73 -41.77
N ALA A 293 8.91 -1.98 -41.61
CA ALA A 293 8.97 -2.93 -42.73
C ALA A 293 7.59 -3.12 -43.41
N VAL A 294 6.53 -3.38 -42.64
CA VAL A 294 5.16 -3.52 -43.18
C VAL A 294 4.67 -2.23 -43.84
N LYS A 295 5.02 -1.08 -43.28
CA LYS A 295 4.63 0.23 -43.81
C LYS A 295 5.27 0.50 -45.18
N PHE A 296 6.58 0.25 -45.32
CA PHE A 296 7.37 0.59 -46.50
C PHE A 296 7.54 -0.53 -47.53
N THR A 297 6.95 -1.71 -47.29
CA THR A 297 6.81 -2.78 -48.28
C THR A 297 5.37 -2.83 -48.82
N PRO A 298 5.11 -2.43 -50.07
CA PRO A 298 3.78 -2.51 -50.68
C PRO A 298 3.33 -3.95 -51.00
N ALA A 299 4.27 -4.79 -51.44
CA ALA A 299 4.06 -6.21 -51.76
C ALA A 299 5.39 -6.98 -51.60
N GLY A 300 5.32 -8.28 -51.29
CA GLY A 300 6.49 -9.13 -51.13
C GLY A 300 6.54 -9.82 -49.77
N ALA A 301 7.67 -9.72 -49.04
CA ALA A 301 7.82 -10.36 -47.74
C ALA A 301 8.59 -9.51 -46.72
N VAL A 302 8.27 -9.71 -45.44
CA VAL A 302 9.08 -9.28 -44.30
C VAL A 302 9.50 -10.54 -43.53
N THR A 303 10.81 -10.76 -43.41
CA THR A 303 11.39 -11.94 -42.78
C THR A 303 12.20 -11.54 -41.56
N ILE A 304 11.95 -12.21 -40.43
CA ILE A 304 12.69 -12.02 -39.19
C ILE A 304 13.56 -13.24 -38.95
N SER A 305 14.86 -13.05 -38.73
CA SER A 305 15.82 -14.12 -38.47
C SER A 305 16.75 -13.77 -37.31
N ALA A 306 17.33 -14.78 -36.68
CA ALA A 306 18.30 -14.62 -35.59
C ALA A 306 19.57 -15.42 -35.88
N ARG A 307 20.73 -14.86 -35.52
CA ARG A 307 22.02 -15.54 -35.59
C ARG A 307 22.85 -15.23 -34.35
N GLU A 308 23.44 -16.26 -33.75
CA GLU A 308 24.41 -16.09 -32.67
C GLU A 308 25.78 -15.72 -33.24
N ASN A 309 26.42 -14.71 -32.65
CA ASN A 309 27.78 -14.30 -32.98
C ASN A 309 28.51 -13.83 -31.70
N ASN A 310 29.59 -14.51 -31.31
CA ASN A 310 30.50 -14.10 -30.24
C ASN A 310 29.82 -13.68 -28.91
N GLY A 311 28.85 -14.47 -28.41
CA GLY A 311 28.15 -14.17 -27.15
C GLY A 311 27.03 -13.12 -27.28
N MET A 312 26.76 -12.65 -28.49
CA MET A 312 25.61 -11.80 -28.82
C MET A 312 24.66 -12.55 -29.77
N VAL A 313 23.38 -12.21 -29.72
CA VAL A 313 22.37 -12.67 -30.69
C VAL A 313 21.99 -11.50 -31.58
N ALA A 314 22.24 -11.62 -32.87
CA ALA A 314 21.87 -10.65 -33.89
C ALA A 314 20.49 -11.00 -34.45
N ILE A 315 19.53 -10.09 -34.30
CA ILE A 315 18.17 -10.18 -34.84
C ILE A 315 18.08 -9.30 -36.08
N ALA A 316 17.74 -9.89 -37.22
CA ALA A 316 17.64 -9.22 -38.50
C ALA A 316 16.19 -9.22 -39.01
N ILE A 317 15.68 -8.02 -39.34
CA ILE A 317 14.38 -7.80 -39.95
C ILE A 317 14.62 -7.33 -41.39
N ALA A 318 14.36 -8.22 -42.35
CA ALA A 318 14.55 -8.00 -43.78
C ALA A 318 13.19 -7.75 -44.46
N ASP A 319 13.10 -6.68 -45.24
CA ASP A 319 11.92 -6.28 -46.01
C ASP A 319 12.25 -6.19 -47.50
N THR A 320 11.31 -6.51 -48.39
CA THR A 320 11.47 -6.40 -49.85
C THR A 320 10.87 -5.10 -50.41
N GLY A 321 10.90 -4.03 -49.63
CA GLY A 321 10.25 -2.75 -49.91
C GLY A 321 11.10 -1.80 -50.76
N ILE A 322 10.81 -0.50 -50.62
CA ILE A 322 11.40 0.57 -51.46
C ILE A 322 12.91 0.77 -51.25
N GLY A 323 13.47 0.27 -50.16
CA GLY A 323 14.87 0.48 -49.78
C GLY A 323 15.20 1.93 -49.39
N ILE A 324 16.39 2.12 -48.84
CA ILE A 324 16.89 3.38 -48.28
C ILE A 324 18.20 3.76 -49.01
N PRO A 325 18.33 5.00 -49.51
CA PRO A 325 19.59 5.51 -50.06
C PRO A 325 20.74 5.51 -49.05
N GLN A 326 21.97 5.15 -49.48
CA GLN A 326 23.14 5.04 -48.60
C GLN A 326 23.51 6.35 -47.88
N ASP A 327 23.30 7.50 -48.52
CA ASP A 327 23.54 8.82 -47.96
C ASP A 327 22.62 9.17 -46.77
N LYS A 328 21.60 8.33 -46.50
CA LYS A 328 20.63 8.53 -45.42
C LYS A 328 20.83 7.61 -44.22
N PHE A 329 21.78 6.65 -44.25
CA PHE A 329 21.93 5.65 -43.18
C PHE A 329 22.22 6.25 -41.79
N ASP A 330 23.09 7.25 -41.71
CA ASP A 330 23.37 7.92 -40.43
C ASP A 330 22.24 8.84 -39.96
N ARG A 331 21.43 9.29 -40.91
CA ARG A 331 20.37 10.28 -40.72
C ARG A 331 19.06 9.68 -40.25
N ILE A 332 18.71 8.47 -40.70
CA ILE A 332 17.45 7.81 -40.30
C ILE A 332 17.35 7.50 -38.80
N PHE A 333 18.48 7.47 -38.08
CA PHE A 333 18.51 7.28 -36.63
C PHE A 333 18.50 8.59 -35.83
N GLN A 334 18.49 9.75 -36.51
CA GLN A 334 18.39 11.06 -35.85
C GLN A 334 16.93 11.40 -35.53
N SER A 335 16.71 12.07 -34.39
CA SER A 335 15.37 12.46 -33.94
C SER A 335 14.72 13.45 -34.91
N PHE A 336 13.45 13.21 -35.25
CA PHE A 336 12.61 14.07 -36.10
C PHE A 336 13.00 14.13 -37.59
N GLU A 337 13.92 13.27 -38.06
CA GLU A 337 14.21 13.16 -39.49
C GLU A 337 13.18 12.28 -40.23
N GLN A 338 12.77 12.73 -41.43
CA GLN A 338 11.88 12.00 -42.35
C GLN A 338 12.42 12.08 -43.78
N ALA A 339 12.33 10.98 -44.54
CA ALA A 339 12.75 10.95 -45.94
C ALA A 339 11.76 11.70 -46.85
N GLU A 340 12.14 12.90 -47.30
CA GLU A 340 11.55 13.74 -48.38
C GLU A 340 10.03 14.04 -48.40
N ALA A 341 9.70 15.31 -48.70
CA ALA A 341 8.34 15.87 -48.77
C ALA A 341 7.38 15.21 -49.80
N SER A 342 7.92 14.40 -50.72
CA SER A 342 7.18 13.67 -51.76
C SER A 342 6.52 12.39 -51.23
N ILE A 343 7.18 11.69 -50.30
CA ILE A 343 6.73 10.42 -49.69
C ILE A 343 5.93 10.69 -48.38
N ALA A 344 6.17 11.85 -47.76
CA ALA A 344 5.48 12.32 -46.56
C ALA A 344 3.95 12.48 -46.73
N ARG A 345 3.44 12.64 -47.96
CA ARG A 345 2.00 12.77 -48.23
C ARG A 345 1.21 11.46 -48.14
N GLU A 346 1.85 10.29 -48.33
CA GLU A 346 1.19 8.99 -48.23
C GLU A 346 1.50 8.24 -46.92
N TYR A 347 2.61 8.54 -46.24
CA TYR A 347 3.12 7.71 -45.14
C TYR A 347 3.51 8.52 -43.89
N SER A 348 2.53 9.06 -43.18
CA SER A 348 2.72 9.80 -41.92
C SER A 348 3.45 8.98 -40.84
N GLY A 349 4.50 9.54 -40.22
CA GLY A 349 5.27 8.98 -39.08
C GLY A 349 5.80 10.11 -38.19
N THR A 350 6.36 9.81 -37.02
CA THR A 350 6.84 10.83 -36.04
C THR A 350 8.31 11.19 -36.21
N GLY A 351 9.09 10.35 -36.88
CA GLY A 351 10.54 10.47 -36.95
C GLY A 351 11.26 10.17 -35.63
N LEU A 352 10.56 9.64 -34.62
CA LEU A 352 11.14 9.30 -33.30
C LEU A 352 11.42 7.80 -33.13
N GLY A 353 10.69 6.93 -33.84
CA GLY A 353 10.77 5.48 -33.63
C GLY A 353 12.18 4.92 -33.74
N LEU A 354 12.89 5.16 -34.86
CA LEU A 354 14.24 4.62 -35.08
C LEU A 354 15.27 5.19 -34.10
N ALA A 355 15.13 6.45 -33.70
CA ALA A 355 15.99 7.07 -32.68
C ALA A 355 15.79 6.41 -31.30
N ILE A 356 14.54 6.16 -30.89
CA ILE A 356 14.20 5.44 -29.65
C ILE A 356 14.71 4.00 -29.72
N THR A 357 14.50 3.30 -30.85
CA THR A 357 15.00 1.94 -31.05
C THR A 357 16.51 1.86 -30.88
N LYS A 358 17.27 2.79 -31.47
CA LYS A 358 18.73 2.82 -31.31
C LYS A 358 19.14 2.98 -29.84
N GLN A 359 18.55 3.94 -29.13
CA GLN A 359 18.84 4.14 -27.70
C GLN A 359 18.46 2.93 -26.84
N LEU A 360 17.31 2.29 -27.11
CA LEU A 360 16.90 1.09 -26.37
C LEU A 360 17.87 -0.07 -26.62
N VAL A 361 18.32 -0.29 -27.85
CA VAL A 361 19.32 -1.32 -28.18
C VAL A 361 20.65 -1.04 -27.46
N GLU A 362 21.12 0.22 -27.46
CA GLU A 362 22.33 0.64 -26.76
C GLU A 362 22.22 0.42 -25.23
N LEU A 363 21.08 0.74 -24.61
CA LEU A 363 20.83 0.49 -23.19
C LEU A 363 20.80 -1.01 -22.83
N HIS A 364 20.47 -1.87 -23.78
CA HIS A 364 20.59 -3.32 -23.61
C HIS A 364 22.03 -3.82 -23.75
N GLY A 365 22.96 -2.98 -24.20
CA GLY A 365 24.36 -3.34 -24.46
C GLY A 365 24.59 -3.86 -25.89
N GLY A 366 23.69 -3.55 -26.81
CA GLY A 366 23.76 -3.94 -28.22
C GLY A 366 24.03 -2.78 -29.17
N GLU A 367 24.06 -3.08 -30.46
CA GLU A 367 24.19 -2.12 -31.57
C GLU A 367 23.13 -2.40 -32.63
N ILE A 368 22.67 -1.36 -33.34
CA ILE A 368 21.76 -1.47 -34.47
C ILE A 368 22.41 -0.92 -35.75
N SER A 369 22.26 -1.65 -36.85
CA SER A 369 22.76 -1.30 -38.18
C SER A 369 21.68 -1.51 -39.25
N VAL A 370 21.90 -0.94 -40.43
CA VAL A 370 21.01 -1.06 -41.58
C VAL A 370 21.82 -1.40 -42.84
N GLU A 371 21.33 -2.36 -43.61
CA GLU A 371 21.79 -2.66 -44.96
C GLU A 371 20.62 -2.49 -45.92
N SER A 372 20.75 -1.65 -46.94
CA SER A 372 19.63 -1.40 -47.86
C SER A 372 20.09 -0.99 -49.25
N GLU A 373 19.31 -1.36 -50.25
CA GLU A 373 19.48 -0.94 -51.63
C GLU A 373 18.13 -0.47 -52.19
N VAL A 374 18.12 0.71 -52.82
CA VAL A 374 16.89 1.33 -53.37
C VAL A 374 16.24 0.38 -54.37
N GLY A 375 14.97 0.06 -54.14
CA GLY A 375 14.15 -0.84 -54.97
C GLY A 375 14.34 -2.34 -54.70
N LYS A 376 15.25 -2.74 -53.82
CA LYS A 376 15.44 -4.15 -53.41
C LYS A 376 15.00 -4.43 -51.97
N GLY A 377 14.94 -3.39 -51.12
CA GLY A 377 14.48 -3.49 -49.74
C GLY A 377 15.54 -3.13 -48.70
N SER A 378 15.25 -3.38 -47.42
CA SER A 378 16.10 -3.01 -46.30
C SER A 378 16.21 -4.15 -45.30
N THR A 379 17.36 -4.26 -44.63
CA THR A 379 17.58 -5.18 -43.52
C THR A 379 18.09 -4.39 -42.34
N PHE A 380 17.29 -4.33 -41.28
CA PHE A 380 17.69 -3.76 -40.00
C PHE A 380 18.17 -4.89 -39.09
N THR A 381 19.40 -4.77 -38.59
CA THR A 381 20.00 -5.78 -37.70
C THR A 381 20.33 -5.14 -36.37
N PHE A 382 19.86 -5.70 -35.27
CA PHE A 382 20.28 -5.28 -33.92
C PHE A 382 20.83 -6.46 -33.12
N THR A 383 21.75 -6.19 -32.21
CA THR A 383 22.39 -7.21 -31.37
C THR A 383 21.92 -7.11 -29.92
N LEU A 384 21.87 -8.26 -29.23
CA LEU A 384 21.60 -8.33 -27.79
C LEU A 384 22.55 -9.32 -27.11
N PRO A 385 22.95 -9.11 -25.85
CA PRO A 385 23.72 -10.09 -25.09
C PRO A 385 22.98 -11.41 -24.95
N LYS A 386 23.69 -12.53 -25.13
CA LYS A 386 23.16 -13.87 -24.90
C LYS A 386 22.97 -14.09 -23.39
N SER A 387 21.83 -14.66 -23.01
CA SER A 387 21.59 -15.12 -21.64
C SER A 387 22.17 -16.51 -21.43
N GLU A 388 22.92 -16.70 -20.34
CA GLU A 388 23.38 -18.02 -19.87
C GLU A 388 22.30 -18.76 -19.08
N ALA A 389 21.29 -18.06 -18.58
CA ALA A 389 20.16 -18.64 -17.87
C ALA A 389 19.09 -19.14 -18.85
N ALA A 390 18.45 -20.27 -18.51
CA ALA A 390 17.29 -20.79 -19.23
C ALA A 390 16.12 -19.78 -19.15
N PRO A 391 15.27 -19.67 -20.19
CA PRO A 391 14.02 -18.93 -20.08
C PRO A 391 13.25 -19.45 -18.86
N SER A 392 12.70 -18.55 -18.02
CA SER A 392 11.96 -19.00 -16.83
C SER A 392 10.77 -19.89 -17.23
N GLU A 393 10.87 -21.20 -16.98
CA GLU A 393 9.80 -22.18 -17.15
C GLU A 393 8.73 -22.04 -16.06
N VAL A 394 8.04 -20.90 -15.99
CA VAL A 394 6.73 -20.81 -15.35
C VAL A 394 5.94 -19.76 -16.13
N VAL A 395 4.72 -20.09 -16.57
CA VAL A 395 3.66 -19.23 -17.16
C VAL A 395 3.35 -19.40 -18.67
N GLN A 396 4.25 -19.92 -19.52
CA GLN A 396 4.03 -19.80 -20.99
C GLN A 396 3.11 -20.85 -21.66
N SER A 397 2.81 -22.00 -21.05
CA SER A 397 2.01 -23.04 -21.74
C SER A 397 0.48 -22.88 -21.64
N ASP A 398 -0.03 -22.21 -20.62
CA ASP A 398 -1.48 -22.14 -20.35
C ASP A 398 -2.15 -20.88 -20.91
N ILE A 399 -1.42 -19.76 -21.02
CA ILE A 399 -1.95 -18.51 -21.59
C ILE A 399 -2.17 -18.67 -23.10
N LEU A 400 -1.17 -19.18 -23.83
CA LEU A 400 -1.21 -19.37 -25.29
C LEU A 400 -2.23 -20.43 -25.74
N LYS A 401 -2.50 -21.47 -24.93
CA LYS A 401 -3.55 -22.45 -25.24
C LYS A 401 -4.95 -21.90 -24.96
N SER A 402 -5.11 -21.05 -23.95
CA SER A 402 -6.42 -20.49 -23.59
C SER A 402 -6.88 -19.36 -24.51
N GLU A 403 -5.96 -18.54 -25.04
CA GLU A 403 -6.31 -17.43 -25.94
C GLU A 403 -6.60 -17.89 -27.37
N VAL A 404 -5.82 -18.84 -27.90
CA VAL A 404 -6.05 -19.38 -29.26
C VAL A 404 -7.33 -20.23 -29.32
N ALA A 405 -7.74 -20.86 -28.20
CA ALA A 405 -9.01 -21.57 -28.10
C ALA A 405 -10.22 -20.62 -28.02
N ARG A 406 -10.07 -19.43 -27.41
CA ARG A 406 -11.17 -18.45 -27.24
C ARG A 406 -11.53 -17.70 -28.52
N VAL A 407 -10.57 -17.42 -29.39
CA VAL A 407 -10.81 -16.70 -30.66
C VAL A 407 -11.65 -17.54 -31.65
N ARG A 408 -11.63 -18.87 -31.55
CA ARG A 408 -12.36 -19.77 -32.47
C ARG A 408 -13.82 -20.05 -32.10
N GLN A 409 -14.30 -19.64 -30.91
CA GLN A 409 -15.66 -19.99 -30.44
C GLN A 409 -16.70 -18.85 -30.54
N VAL A 410 -16.34 -17.67 -31.07
CA VAL A 410 -17.23 -16.50 -31.09
C VAL A 410 -18.14 -16.45 -32.34
N GLU A 411 -17.96 -17.32 -33.33
CA GLU A 411 -18.73 -17.24 -34.60
C GLU A 411 -20.11 -17.91 -34.61
N GLN A 412 -20.58 -18.56 -33.53
CA GLN A 412 -21.89 -19.23 -33.58
C GLN A 412 -22.68 -19.18 -32.26
N VAL A 413 -23.33 -18.06 -31.97
CA VAL A 413 -24.63 -18.07 -31.26
C VAL A 413 -25.50 -16.91 -31.76
N ALA A 414 -26.62 -17.25 -32.39
CA ALA A 414 -27.63 -16.29 -32.84
C ALA A 414 -28.36 -15.63 -31.65
N PRO A 415 -28.84 -14.38 -31.79
CA PRO A 415 -29.49 -13.66 -30.70
C PRO A 415 -30.99 -13.96 -30.68
N THR A 416 -31.49 -14.52 -29.57
CA THR A 416 -32.95 -14.54 -29.35
C THR A 416 -33.30 -14.19 -27.92
N SER A 417 -34.22 -13.22 -27.83
CA SER A 417 -35.16 -12.93 -26.74
C SER A 417 -34.61 -12.45 -25.40
N ILE A 418 -34.29 -11.16 -25.29
CA ILE A 418 -34.67 -10.32 -24.14
C ILE A 418 -34.94 -8.89 -24.65
N LEU A 419 -36.10 -8.68 -25.29
CA LEU A 419 -36.61 -7.35 -25.65
C LEU A 419 -37.93 -7.13 -24.92
N LYS A 420 -38.09 -5.91 -24.38
CA LYS A 420 -39.14 -5.31 -23.54
C LYS A 420 -38.62 -5.14 -22.11
N SER A 421 -38.42 -3.94 -21.57
CA SER A 421 -39.05 -2.64 -21.85
C SER A 421 -38.36 -1.57 -21.01
N ILE A 422 -37.86 -0.47 -21.60
CA ILE A 422 -37.48 0.74 -20.85
C ILE A 422 -37.80 1.97 -21.72
N GLU A 423 -38.82 2.73 -21.34
CA GLU A 423 -38.98 4.13 -21.70
C GLU A 423 -38.67 5.01 -20.47
N GLY A 424 -37.70 5.91 -20.64
CA GLY A 424 -37.54 7.24 -20.04
C GLY A 424 -37.72 7.48 -18.53
N LYS A 425 -36.62 7.82 -17.83
CA LYS A 425 -36.34 9.17 -17.26
C LYS A 425 -35.00 9.20 -16.51
N SER A 426 -34.39 10.38 -16.53
CA SER A 426 -33.11 10.81 -15.95
C SER A 426 -32.98 10.60 -14.44
N GLY A 427 -31.79 10.14 -14.01
CA GLY A 427 -31.32 10.17 -12.62
C GLY A 427 -31.47 8.84 -11.88
N GLN A 428 -30.34 8.26 -11.46
CA GLN A 428 -30.17 7.03 -10.67
C GLN A 428 -30.39 5.69 -11.42
N VAL A 429 -29.26 4.98 -11.56
CA VAL A 429 -29.05 3.51 -11.53
C VAL A 429 -30.27 2.60 -11.74
N ALA A 430 -30.20 1.76 -12.78
CA ALA A 430 -30.85 0.44 -12.78
C ALA A 430 -30.18 -0.51 -13.80
N GLY A 431 -28.92 -0.87 -13.53
CA GLY A 431 -28.41 -2.18 -13.97
C GLY A 431 -28.82 -3.20 -12.93
N ASN A 432 -29.49 -4.29 -13.31
CA ASN A 432 -29.86 -5.39 -12.42
C ASN A 432 -28.63 -6.27 -12.11
N GLY A 433 -27.50 -5.62 -11.80
CA GLY A 433 -26.19 -6.22 -11.64
C GLY A 433 -26.03 -6.84 -10.27
N GLU A 434 -25.47 -8.05 -10.23
CA GLU A 434 -25.23 -8.80 -8.98
C GLU A 434 -24.25 -8.09 -8.02
N PHE A 435 -23.51 -7.09 -8.49
CA PHE A 435 -22.45 -6.42 -7.74
C PHE A 435 -22.51 -4.90 -7.89
N LYS A 436 -22.15 -4.21 -6.80
CA LYS A 436 -22.13 -2.75 -6.71
C LYS A 436 -20.70 -2.20 -6.60
N ILE A 437 -20.31 -1.38 -7.57
CA ILE A 437 -18.95 -0.84 -7.71
C ILE A 437 -18.94 0.66 -7.40
N LEU A 438 -18.01 1.12 -6.58
CA LEU A 438 -17.75 2.55 -6.39
C LEU A 438 -16.66 3.00 -7.38
N VAL A 439 -16.91 4.05 -8.16
CA VAL A 439 -15.96 4.62 -9.12
C VAL A 439 -15.55 6.01 -8.64
N VAL A 440 -14.26 6.18 -8.34
CA VAL A 440 -13.71 7.42 -7.80
C VAL A 440 -12.64 7.96 -8.74
N ASP A 441 -12.90 9.10 -9.34
CA ASP A 441 -12.06 9.78 -10.32
C ASP A 441 -12.57 11.23 -10.41
N ASP A 442 -11.68 12.21 -10.36
CA ASP A 442 -12.02 13.64 -10.37
C ASP A 442 -12.32 14.18 -11.78
N GLU A 443 -11.93 13.44 -12.81
CA GLU A 443 -12.16 13.82 -14.20
C GLU A 443 -13.50 13.23 -14.71
N PRO A 444 -14.49 14.07 -15.08
CA PRO A 444 -15.81 13.61 -15.56
C PRO A 444 -15.75 12.72 -16.79
N ILE A 445 -14.73 12.93 -17.64
CA ILE A 445 -14.52 12.14 -18.85
C ILE A 445 -14.14 10.69 -18.50
N ASN A 446 -13.21 10.49 -17.57
CA ASN A 446 -12.81 9.15 -17.12
C ASN A 446 -13.98 8.43 -16.44
N GLN A 447 -14.73 9.14 -15.61
CA GLN A 447 -15.97 8.67 -14.98
C GLN A 447 -16.96 8.14 -16.02
N GLN A 448 -17.17 8.88 -17.11
CA GLN A 448 -18.09 8.47 -18.17
C GLN A 448 -17.60 7.22 -18.92
N VAL A 449 -16.29 7.12 -19.20
CA VAL A 449 -15.70 5.93 -19.85
C VAL A 449 -15.88 4.69 -18.97
N LEU A 450 -15.55 4.79 -17.67
CA LEU A 450 -15.74 3.70 -16.71
C LEU A 450 -17.23 3.33 -16.60
N ALA A 451 -18.11 4.31 -16.47
CA ALA A 451 -19.56 4.11 -16.42
C ALA A 451 -20.08 3.34 -17.64
N ASN A 452 -19.62 3.70 -18.84
CA ASN A 452 -20.02 3.03 -20.08
C ASN A 452 -19.60 1.55 -20.08
N HIS A 453 -18.35 1.26 -19.74
CA HIS A 453 -17.85 -0.13 -19.68
C HIS A 453 -18.57 -0.97 -18.63
N LEU A 454 -18.82 -0.40 -17.44
CA LEU A 454 -19.54 -1.07 -16.35
C LEU A 454 -21.01 -1.32 -16.70
N THR A 455 -21.67 -0.36 -17.37
CA THR A 455 -23.06 -0.50 -17.85
C THR A 455 -23.17 -1.62 -18.88
N LEU A 456 -22.27 -1.66 -19.87
CA LEU A 456 -22.25 -2.71 -20.88
C LEU A 456 -22.01 -4.11 -20.28
N ALA A 457 -21.26 -4.18 -19.16
CA ALA A 457 -21.03 -5.42 -18.42
C ALA A 457 -22.11 -5.72 -17.36
N ASN A 458 -23.18 -4.93 -17.31
CA ASN A 458 -24.33 -5.08 -16.43
C ASN A 458 -23.95 -5.04 -14.92
N TYR A 459 -22.99 -4.20 -14.55
CA TYR A 459 -22.66 -3.92 -13.14
C TYR A 459 -23.44 -2.71 -12.61
N GLU A 460 -23.83 -2.75 -11.33
CA GLU A 460 -24.33 -1.57 -10.64
C GLU A 460 -23.12 -0.72 -10.21
N PHE A 461 -23.20 0.61 -10.37
CA PHE A 461 -22.11 1.49 -9.91
C PHE A 461 -22.61 2.83 -9.37
N ILE A 462 -21.79 3.43 -8.50
CA ILE A 462 -21.95 4.80 -7.99
C ILE A 462 -20.65 5.55 -8.28
N GLN A 463 -20.76 6.82 -8.64
CA GLN A 463 -19.62 7.69 -8.93
C GLN A 463 -19.38 8.66 -7.77
N ALA A 464 -18.11 8.95 -7.50
CA ALA A 464 -17.65 9.99 -6.60
C ALA A 464 -16.53 10.79 -7.28
N PHE A 465 -16.54 12.12 -7.16
CA PHE A 465 -15.63 13.00 -7.90
C PHE A 465 -14.40 13.42 -7.09
N ASN A 466 -14.27 12.91 -5.86
CA ASN A 466 -13.11 13.16 -4.99
C ASN A 466 -13.10 12.17 -3.82
N GLY A 467 -11.99 12.13 -3.09
CA GLY A 467 -11.82 11.25 -1.93
C GLY A 467 -12.83 11.48 -0.79
N GLU A 468 -13.23 12.73 -0.53
CA GLU A 468 -14.22 13.02 0.53
C GLU A 468 -15.61 12.49 0.18
N GLU A 469 -16.04 12.67 -1.08
CA GLU A 469 -17.28 12.09 -1.59
C GLU A 469 -17.25 10.57 -1.58
N ALA A 470 -16.11 9.96 -1.91
CA ALA A 470 -15.95 8.51 -1.87
C ALA A 470 -16.18 7.97 -0.45
N LEU A 471 -15.54 8.57 0.56
CA LEU A 471 -15.71 8.17 1.96
C LEU A 471 -17.14 8.40 2.46
N LYS A 472 -17.77 9.54 2.12
CA LYS A 472 -19.18 9.79 2.43
C LYS A 472 -20.12 8.81 1.72
N ALA A 473 -19.79 8.37 0.51
CA ALA A 473 -20.63 7.42 -0.22
C ALA A 473 -20.62 6.03 0.43
N MET A 474 -19.56 5.67 1.15
CA MET A 474 -19.46 4.43 1.94
C MET A 474 -20.37 4.46 3.19
N ASP A 475 -20.75 5.64 3.68
CA ASP A 475 -21.62 5.76 4.85
C ASP A 475 -23.04 5.21 4.54
N GLY A 476 -23.36 4.06 5.11
CA GLY A 476 -24.68 3.43 5.01
C GLY A 476 -24.93 2.65 3.71
N LYS A 477 -23.96 2.55 2.79
CA LYS A 477 -24.06 1.74 1.56
C LYS A 477 -22.98 0.65 1.53
N LYS A 478 -23.36 -0.55 1.11
CA LYS A 478 -22.40 -1.65 0.88
C LYS A 478 -21.96 -1.66 -0.58
N PHE A 479 -20.65 -1.69 -0.80
CA PHE A 479 -20.03 -1.87 -2.09
C PHE A 479 -19.26 -3.19 -2.12
N ASP A 480 -19.15 -3.78 -3.30
CA ASP A 480 -18.41 -5.03 -3.54
C ASP A 480 -17.00 -4.76 -4.09
N LEU A 481 -16.74 -3.59 -4.65
CA LEU A 481 -15.43 -3.21 -5.17
C LEU A 481 -15.32 -1.68 -5.30
N VAL A 482 -14.11 -1.13 -5.15
CA VAL A 482 -13.80 0.28 -5.44
C VAL A 482 -12.78 0.38 -6.57
N LEU A 483 -13.11 1.15 -7.62
CA LEU A 483 -12.17 1.67 -8.62
C LEU A 483 -11.74 3.06 -8.17
N LEU A 484 -10.44 3.28 -7.98
CA LEU A 484 -9.93 4.49 -7.32
C LEU A 484 -8.79 5.12 -8.10
N ASP A 485 -8.98 6.35 -8.58
CA ASP A 485 -7.87 7.13 -9.12
C ASP A 485 -6.86 7.48 -8.01
N ILE A 486 -5.58 7.42 -8.36
CA ILE A 486 -4.48 7.83 -7.47
C ILE A 486 -4.37 9.36 -7.42
N MET A 487 -4.47 10.02 -8.58
CA MET A 487 -4.14 11.42 -8.76
C MET A 487 -5.38 12.30 -8.61
N MET A 488 -5.84 12.51 -7.38
CA MET A 488 -7.00 13.36 -7.09
C MET A 488 -6.62 14.58 -6.24
N PRO A 489 -7.27 15.74 -6.44
CA PRO A 489 -7.04 16.95 -5.66
C PRO A 489 -7.49 16.79 -4.20
N ARG A 490 -6.82 17.51 -3.30
CA ARG A 490 -7.02 17.53 -1.83
C ARG A 490 -6.65 16.23 -1.11
N MET A 491 -7.15 15.09 -1.59
CA MET A 491 -6.94 13.78 -0.99
C MET A 491 -6.58 12.78 -2.09
N SER A 492 -5.39 12.18 -1.98
CA SER A 492 -4.91 11.20 -2.97
C SER A 492 -5.65 9.88 -2.83
N GLY A 493 -5.65 9.07 -3.89
CA GLY A 493 -6.19 7.71 -3.85
C GLY A 493 -5.51 6.83 -2.79
N TYR A 494 -4.22 7.04 -2.52
CA TYR A 494 -3.52 6.34 -1.44
C TYR A 494 -4.12 6.64 -0.06
N GLU A 495 -4.42 7.91 0.21
CA GLU A 495 -4.99 8.33 1.50
C GLU A 495 -6.43 7.82 1.68
N VAL A 496 -7.22 7.80 0.59
CA VAL A 496 -8.56 7.18 0.58
C VAL A 496 -8.45 5.68 0.88
N CYS A 497 -7.53 4.96 0.22
CA CYS A 497 -7.34 3.53 0.41
C CYS A 497 -6.96 3.20 1.86
N GLN A 498 -6.02 3.96 2.46
CA GLN A 498 -5.65 3.78 3.87
C GLN A 498 -6.83 3.99 4.81
N ARG A 499 -7.68 5.00 4.58
CA ARG A 499 -8.89 5.20 5.39
C ARG A 499 -9.90 4.07 5.23
N LEU A 500 -10.09 3.56 4.01
CA LEU A 500 -10.95 2.39 3.78
C LEU A 500 -10.42 1.16 4.54
N ARG A 501 -9.09 0.98 4.62
CA ARG A 501 -8.47 -0.14 5.33
C ARG A 501 -8.59 -0.10 6.85
N GLN A 502 -8.88 1.07 7.42
CA GLN A 502 -9.22 1.18 8.85
C GLN A 502 -10.58 0.56 9.18
N GLN A 503 -11.45 0.37 8.17
CA GLN A 503 -12.82 -0.12 8.36
C GLN A 503 -13.10 -1.45 7.65
N TYR A 504 -12.42 -1.73 6.53
CA TYR A 504 -12.68 -2.89 5.68
C TYR A 504 -11.40 -3.65 5.37
N LEU A 505 -11.41 -4.96 5.58
CA LEU A 505 -10.31 -5.82 5.17
C LEU A 505 -10.22 -5.88 3.63
N PRO A 506 -9.03 -6.09 3.05
CA PRO A 506 -8.85 -6.23 1.59
C PRO A 506 -9.73 -7.31 0.96
N ALA A 507 -10.02 -8.37 1.71
CA ALA A 507 -10.85 -9.48 1.27
C ALA A 507 -12.37 -9.20 1.37
N GLU A 508 -12.77 -8.11 2.03
CA GLU A 508 -14.16 -7.66 2.16
C GLU A 508 -14.50 -6.56 1.15
N LEU A 509 -13.55 -5.65 0.92
CA LEU A 509 -13.69 -4.57 -0.05
C LEU A 509 -12.40 -4.48 -0.91
N PRO A 510 -12.39 -5.19 -2.04
CA PRO A 510 -11.35 -5.04 -3.04
C PRO A 510 -11.26 -3.60 -3.54
N VAL A 511 -10.05 -3.03 -3.53
CA VAL A 511 -9.75 -1.72 -4.10
C VAL A 511 -8.78 -1.93 -5.26
N ILE A 512 -9.19 -1.53 -6.46
CA ILE A 512 -8.34 -1.51 -7.64
C ILE A 512 -7.99 -0.05 -7.93
N MET A 513 -6.71 0.27 -7.90
CA MET A 513 -6.23 1.61 -8.22
C MET A 513 -6.16 1.82 -9.73
N VAL A 514 -6.50 3.01 -10.20
CA VAL A 514 -6.40 3.38 -11.62
C VAL A 514 -5.37 4.51 -11.70
N THR A 515 -4.30 4.33 -12.48
CA THR A 515 -3.13 5.24 -12.42
C THR A 515 -2.64 5.65 -13.79
N ALA A 516 -2.24 6.92 -13.95
CA ALA A 516 -1.51 7.39 -15.14
C ALA A 516 0.01 7.11 -15.08
N LYS A 517 0.51 6.63 -13.93
CA LYS A 517 1.92 6.34 -13.69
C LYS A 517 2.22 4.87 -13.90
N ASP A 518 3.25 4.58 -14.68
CA ASP A 518 3.69 3.24 -15.09
C ASP A 518 4.99 2.80 -14.41
N GLN A 519 5.49 3.56 -13.42
CA GLN A 519 6.73 3.24 -12.72
C GLN A 519 6.49 2.24 -11.57
N VAL A 520 7.41 1.29 -11.42
CA VAL A 520 7.37 0.25 -10.37
C VAL A 520 7.27 0.86 -8.96
N SER A 521 7.83 2.04 -8.73
CA SER A 521 7.73 2.76 -7.45
C SER A 521 6.29 3.13 -7.08
N ASP A 522 5.47 3.60 -8.03
CA ASP A 522 4.08 3.95 -7.76
C ASP A 522 3.22 2.69 -7.53
N LEU A 523 3.58 1.57 -8.16
CA LEU A 523 2.95 0.26 -7.92
C LEU A 523 3.22 -0.27 -6.51
N LEU A 524 4.47 -0.15 -6.05
CA LEU A 524 4.86 -0.54 -4.71
C LEU A 524 4.13 0.31 -3.65
N GLU A 525 4.00 1.62 -3.87
CA GLU A 525 3.29 2.52 -2.96
C GLU A 525 1.78 2.20 -2.90
N GLY A 526 1.16 1.92 -4.04
CA GLY A 526 -0.26 1.52 -4.12
C GLY A 526 -0.56 0.23 -3.36
N LEU A 527 0.21 -0.82 -3.58
CA LEU A 527 0.04 -2.09 -2.85
C LEU A 527 0.32 -1.92 -1.35
N SER A 528 1.34 -1.13 -0.99
CA SER A 528 1.68 -0.85 0.42
C SER A 528 0.57 -0.08 1.15
N SER A 529 -0.21 0.73 0.43
CA SER A 529 -1.36 1.44 0.99
C SER A 529 -2.59 0.56 1.22
N GLY A 530 -2.54 -0.71 0.80
CA GLY A 530 -3.59 -1.70 0.98
C GLY A 530 -4.46 -1.96 -0.26
N ALA A 531 -4.10 -1.45 -1.44
CA ALA A 531 -4.81 -1.79 -2.68
C ALA A 531 -4.67 -3.28 -3.00
N ASN A 532 -5.69 -3.86 -3.62
CA ASN A 532 -5.66 -5.27 -4.05
C ASN A 532 -5.01 -5.43 -5.42
N ASP A 533 -5.10 -4.40 -6.26
CA ASP A 533 -4.59 -4.42 -7.62
C ASP A 533 -4.53 -2.99 -8.20
N TYR A 534 -3.97 -2.85 -9.40
CA TYR A 534 -3.89 -1.60 -10.13
C TYR A 534 -4.12 -1.77 -11.64
N ILE A 535 -4.50 -0.68 -12.30
CA ILE A 535 -4.72 -0.59 -13.75
C ILE A 535 -4.06 0.69 -14.26
N ALA A 536 -3.21 0.56 -15.29
CA ALA A 536 -2.56 1.70 -15.92
C ALA A 536 -3.49 2.40 -16.95
N LYS A 537 -3.50 3.73 -16.97
CA LYS A 537 -4.19 4.56 -17.96
C LYS A 537 -3.22 4.89 -19.12
N PRO A 538 -3.57 4.65 -20.40
CA PRO A 538 -4.87 4.13 -20.88
C PRO A 538 -5.03 2.62 -20.68
N PHE A 539 -6.21 2.20 -20.24
CA PHE A 539 -6.58 0.78 -20.12
C PHE A 539 -7.55 0.36 -21.22
N SER A 540 -7.51 -0.92 -21.58
CA SER A 540 -8.53 -1.50 -22.47
C SER A 540 -9.75 -1.94 -21.67
N LYS A 541 -10.91 -1.96 -22.33
CA LYS A 541 -12.15 -2.54 -21.79
C LYS A 541 -11.94 -3.96 -21.26
N ASP A 542 -11.26 -4.80 -22.03
CA ASP A 542 -11.08 -6.22 -21.69
C ASP A 542 -10.19 -6.40 -20.45
N GLU A 543 -9.14 -5.59 -20.31
CA GLU A 543 -8.29 -5.59 -19.11
C GLU A 543 -9.08 -5.20 -17.86
N LEU A 544 -9.84 -4.09 -17.93
CA LEU A 544 -10.66 -3.62 -16.82
C LEU A 544 -11.66 -4.71 -16.38
N LEU A 545 -12.40 -5.28 -17.33
CA LEU A 545 -13.41 -6.30 -17.03
C LEU A 545 -12.80 -7.60 -16.52
N ALA A 546 -11.61 -8.00 -17.00
CA ALA A 546 -10.92 -9.18 -16.51
C ALA A 546 -10.52 -9.02 -15.03
N ARG A 547 -9.91 -7.89 -14.65
CA ARG A 547 -9.51 -7.63 -13.27
C ARG A 547 -10.71 -7.52 -12.33
N LEU A 548 -11.76 -6.80 -12.75
CA LEU A 548 -13.02 -6.75 -12.01
C LEU A 548 -13.59 -8.15 -11.76
N LYS A 549 -13.69 -8.99 -12.80
CA LYS A 549 -14.20 -10.37 -12.66
C LYS A 549 -13.37 -11.19 -11.68
N THR A 550 -12.05 -11.08 -11.72
CA THR A 550 -11.15 -11.81 -10.80
C THR A 550 -11.42 -11.42 -9.35
N HIS A 551 -11.40 -10.12 -9.02
CA HIS A 551 -11.58 -9.67 -7.64
C HIS A 551 -13.01 -9.90 -7.12
N LEU A 552 -14.03 -9.74 -7.97
CA LEU A 552 -15.41 -10.07 -7.61
C LEU A 552 -15.61 -11.58 -7.40
N ASN A 553 -14.91 -12.42 -8.17
CA ASN A 553 -14.94 -13.87 -7.96
C ASN A 553 -14.23 -14.27 -6.65
N LEU A 554 -13.09 -13.66 -6.34
CA LEU A 554 -12.43 -13.85 -5.04
C LEU A 554 -13.32 -13.41 -3.88
N LEU A 555 -14.01 -12.27 -4.01
CA LEU A 555 -15.00 -11.83 -3.03
C LEU A 555 -16.14 -12.85 -2.86
N LYS A 556 -16.67 -13.40 -3.97
CA LYS A 556 -17.69 -14.47 -3.92
C LYS A 556 -17.19 -15.70 -3.19
N ILE A 557 -15.98 -16.17 -3.50
CA ILE A 557 -15.34 -17.31 -2.85
C ILE A 557 -15.19 -17.04 -1.35
N ASN A 558 -14.70 -15.85 -0.98
CA ASN A 558 -14.54 -15.48 0.42
C ASN A 558 -15.89 -15.37 1.16
N LYS A 559 -16.91 -14.78 0.53
CA LYS A 559 -18.29 -14.77 1.06
C LYS A 559 -18.85 -16.19 1.20
N ALA A 560 -18.51 -17.11 0.29
CA ALA A 560 -18.92 -18.50 0.37
C ALA A 560 -18.21 -19.26 1.50
N PHE A 561 -16.90 -19.09 1.66
CA PHE A 561 -16.13 -19.66 2.78
C PHE A 561 -16.62 -19.15 4.13
N GLY A 562 -16.98 -17.87 4.24
CA GLY A 562 -17.59 -17.31 5.43
C GLY A 562 -18.93 -17.95 5.85
N ARG A 563 -19.57 -18.76 4.98
CA ARG A 563 -20.76 -19.55 5.35
C ARG A 563 -20.40 -20.82 6.12
N PHE A 564 -19.16 -21.29 6.00
CA PHE A 564 -18.67 -22.53 6.63
C PHE A 564 -17.77 -22.24 7.83
N VAL A 565 -17.05 -21.12 7.82
CA VAL A 565 -16.28 -20.63 8.97
C VAL A 565 -16.82 -19.25 9.32
N PRO A 566 -17.53 -19.09 10.47
CA PRO A 566 -18.02 -17.79 10.91
C PRO A 566 -16.88 -16.77 10.97
N ARG A 567 -17.10 -15.54 10.50
CA ARG A 567 -16.04 -14.51 10.54
C ARG A 567 -15.69 -14.11 11.97
N GLU A 568 -16.70 -14.13 12.83
CA GLU A 568 -16.56 -13.90 14.26
C GLU A 568 -15.56 -14.89 14.88
N PHE A 569 -15.54 -16.14 14.40
CA PHE A 569 -14.57 -17.15 14.83
C PHE A 569 -13.13 -16.71 14.50
N LEU A 570 -12.88 -16.24 13.27
CA LEU A 570 -11.56 -15.72 12.87
C LEU A 570 -11.16 -14.48 13.68
N HIS A 571 -12.11 -13.59 13.93
CA HIS A 571 -11.89 -12.38 14.74
C HIS A 571 -11.42 -12.74 16.15
N TYR A 572 -12.04 -13.71 16.81
CA TYR A 572 -11.62 -14.16 18.14
C TYR A 572 -10.26 -14.88 18.14
N LEU A 573 -9.93 -15.58 17.04
CA LEU A 573 -8.58 -16.12 16.81
C LEU A 573 -7.54 -15.06 16.39
N GLN A 574 -7.95 -13.79 16.24
CA GLN A 574 -7.10 -12.70 15.78
C GLN A 574 -6.48 -12.98 14.41
N LYS A 575 -7.28 -13.51 13.47
CA LYS A 575 -6.89 -13.78 12.08
C LYS A 575 -7.72 -12.96 11.13
N GLU A 576 -7.10 -12.40 10.10
CA GLU A 576 -7.80 -11.61 9.08
C GLU A 576 -8.37 -12.49 7.97
N SER A 577 -7.82 -13.70 7.80
CA SER A 577 -8.18 -14.63 6.74
C SER A 577 -8.12 -16.09 7.20
N VAL A 578 -8.98 -16.93 6.61
CA VAL A 578 -8.93 -18.39 6.78
C VAL A 578 -7.57 -18.96 6.39
N VAL A 579 -6.83 -18.29 5.48
CA VAL A 579 -5.51 -18.73 5.03
C VAL A 579 -4.44 -18.62 6.13
N GLU A 580 -4.63 -17.75 7.12
CA GLU A 580 -3.69 -17.55 8.24
C GLU A 580 -3.90 -18.54 9.39
N VAL A 581 -5.02 -19.28 9.33
CA VAL A 581 -5.44 -20.22 10.34
C VAL A 581 -4.55 -21.46 10.29
N LYS A 582 -3.94 -21.79 11.43
CA LYS A 582 -3.06 -22.94 11.60
C LYS A 582 -3.63 -23.92 12.61
N LEU A 583 -3.29 -25.20 12.45
CA LEU A 583 -3.61 -26.24 13.42
C LEU A 583 -3.06 -25.86 14.79
N GLY A 584 -3.91 -25.88 15.81
CA GLY A 584 -3.55 -25.49 17.17
C GLY A 584 -3.71 -24.00 17.50
N ASP A 585 -4.09 -23.13 16.55
CA ASP A 585 -4.51 -21.77 16.86
C ASP A 585 -5.69 -21.81 17.84
N HIS A 586 -5.59 -21.08 18.95
CA HIS A 586 -6.62 -21.09 19.98
C HIS A 586 -6.68 -19.76 20.74
N THR A 587 -7.84 -19.48 21.32
CA THR A 587 -8.09 -18.37 22.22
C THR A 587 -8.93 -18.83 23.39
N GLN A 588 -8.67 -18.30 24.57
CA GLN A 588 -9.50 -18.52 25.75
C GLN A 588 -10.41 -17.33 25.96
N MET A 589 -11.70 -17.59 26.11
CA MET A 589 -12.69 -16.53 26.33
C MET A 589 -13.82 -17.01 27.24
N GLU A 590 -14.41 -16.06 27.96
CA GLU A 590 -15.61 -16.29 28.75
C GLU A 590 -16.83 -15.85 27.94
N VAL A 591 -17.78 -16.76 27.72
CA VAL A 591 -18.93 -16.49 26.86
C VAL A 591 -20.19 -17.13 27.42
N THR A 592 -21.34 -16.60 27.02
CA THR A 592 -22.63 -17.25 27.27
C THR A 592 -22.96 -18.17 26.11
N ILE A 593 -23.13 -19.45 26.41
CA ILE A 593 -23.44 -20.50 25.45
C ILE A 593 -24.95 -20.67 25.40
N PHE A 594 -25.48 -20.67 24.19
CA PHE A 594 -26.86 -20.99 23.87
C PHE A 594 -26.92 -22.36 23.21
N VAL A 595 -27.76 -23.24 23.74
CA VAL A 595 -28.11 -24.51 23.09
C VAL A 595 -29.61 -24.59 22.97
N SER A 596 -30.10 -24.92 21.78
CA SER A 596 -31.53 -25.14 21.56
C SER A 596 -31.77 -26.41 20.77
N ASP A 597 -32.70 -27.23 21.23
CA ASP A 597 -33.05 -28.53 20.62
C ASP A 597 -34.56 -28.65 20.33
N ILE A 598 -34.94 -29.45 19.33
CA ILE A 598 -36.36 -29.64 18.97
C ILE A 598 -36.99 -30.73 19.85
N ARG A 599 -38.01 -30.35 20.61
CA ARG A 599 -38.73 -31.27 21.51
C ARG A 599 -39.48 -32.34 20.73
N GLY A 600 -39.17 -33.59 21.04
CA GLY A 600 -39.86 -34.74 20.47
C GLY A 600 -39.49 -34.99 19.01
N PHE A 601 -38.37 -34.42 18.55
CA PHE A 601 -37.91 -34.54 17.17
C PHE A 601 -37.80 -35.98 16.70
N THR A 602 -37.26 -36.91 17.50
CA THR A 602 -37.16 -38.33 17.13
C THR A 602 -38.51 -38.91 16.69
N THR A 603 -39.59 -38.62 17.43
CA THR A 603 -40.95 -39.09 17.12
C THR A 603 -41.55 -38.41 15.89
N ILE A 604 -41.15 -37.16 15.62
CA ILE A 604 -41.57 -36.42 14.41
C ILE A 604 -40.83 -36.97 13.19
N SER A 605 -39.51 -37.16 13.31
CA SER A 605 -38.60 -37.67 12.28
C SER A 605 -38.95 -39.09 11.83
N GLU A 606 -39.41 -39.96 12.72
CA GLU A 606 -39.83 -41.34 12.36
C GLU A 606 -41.00 -41.37 11.35
N LYS A 607 -41.76 -40.27 11.24
CA LYS A 607 -42.90 -40.15 10.33
C LYS A 607 -42.54 -39.46 9.01
N MET A 608 -41.29 -39.06 8.81
CA MET A 608 -40.81 -38.30 7.67
C MET A 608 -39.82 -39.11 6.84
N THR A 609 -39.79 -38.85 5.53
CA THR A 609 -38.67 -39.30 4.69
C THR A 609 -37.40 -38.53 5.06
N PRO A 610 -36.20 -39.04 4.73
CA PRO A 610 -34.95 -38.32 4.97
C PRO A 610 -34.91 -36.91 4.34
N ALA A 611 -35.52 -36.72 3.16
CA ALA A 611 -35.58 -35.42 2.49
C ALA A 611 -36.53 -34.45 3.21
N GLU A 612 -37.70 -34.91 3.65
CA GLU A 612 -38.63 -34.10 4.45
C GLU A 612 -38.04 -33.75 5.81
N ASN A 613 -37.32 -34.68 6.42
CA ASN A 613 -36.62 -34.46 7.68
C ASN A 613 -35.54 -33.38 7.53
N PHE A 614 -34.71 -33.48 6.48
CA PHE A 614 -33.70 -32.46 6.17
C PHE A 614 -34.34 -31.09 5.89
N ALA A 615 -35.45 -31.05 5.17
CA ALA A 615 -36.20 -29.80 4.94
C ALA A 615 -36.77 -29.24 6.26
N PHE A 616 -37.30 -30.09 7.14
CA PHE A 616 -37.87 -29.71 8.43
C PHE A 616 -36.81 -29.05 9.34
N ILE A 617 -35.62 -29.64 9.44
CA ILE A 617 -34.50 -29.06 10.21
C ILE A 617 -34.09 -27.71 9.63
N ASN A 618 -33.95 -27.61 8.31
CA ASN A 618 -33.58 -26.35 7.66
C ASN A 618 -34.66 -25.26 7.80
N GLU A 619 -35.95 -25.61 7.79
CA GLU A 619 -37.04 -24.68 8.10
C GLU A 619 -36.88 -24.11 9.51
N TYR A 620 -36.56 -24.93 10.51
CA TYR A 620 -36.26 -24.47 11.87
C TYR A 620 -35.02 -23.55 11.92
N PHE A 621 -33.89 -23.97 11.34
CA PHE A 621 -32.65 -23.18 11.34
C PHE A 621 -32.80 -21.84 10.60
N SER A 622 -33.66 -21.78 9.58
CA SER A 622 -33.95 -20.53 8.86
C SER A 622 -34.59 -19.45 9.75
N ILE A 623 -35.17 -19.86 10.88
CA ILE A 623 -35.85 -18.98 11.84
C ILE A 623 -34.94 -18.67 13.02
N ALA A 624 -34.29 -19.70 13.57
CA ALA A 624 -33.48 -19.58 14.76
C ALA A 624 -32.10 -18.94 14.48
N SER A 625 -31.38 -19.35 13.43
CA SER A 625 -30.02 -18.85 13.17
C SER A 625 -29.92 -17.34 12.91
N PRO A 626 -30.88 -16.66 12.25
CA PRO A 626 -30.85 -15.20 12.12
C PRO A 626 -30.91 -14.46 13.47
N THR A 627 -31.71 -14.96 14.43
CA THR A 627 -31.88 -14.29 15.73
C THR A 627 -30.59 -14.21 16.53
N VAL A 628 -29.71 -15.21 16.37
CA VAL A 628 -28.39 -15.26 17.02
C VAL A 628 -27.55 -14.06 16.60
N ARG A 629 -27.51 -13.75 15.31
CA ARG A 629 -26.74 -12.61 14.75
C ARG A 629 -27.37 -11.27 15.10
N GLU A 630 -28.69 -11.19 15.12
CA GLU A 630 -29.42 -9.97 15.53
C GLU A 630 -29.08 -9.56 16.96
N HIS A 631 -28.79 -10.53 17.83
CA HIS A 631 -28.38 -10.33 19.21
C HIS A 631 -26.87 -10.54 19.42
N HIS A 632 -26.04 -10.20 18.42
CA HIS A 632 -24.58 -10.15 18.56
C HIS A 632 -23.88 -11.48 18.93
N GLY A 633 -24.51 -12.62 18.66
CA GLY A 633 -23.91 -13.94 18.75
C GLY A 633 -23.53 -14.51 17.39
N PHE A 634 -22.86 -15.66 17.39
CA PHE A 634 -22.61 -16.46 16.20
C PHE A 634 -22.88 -17.94 16.46
N VAL A 635 -23.30 -18.67 15.41
CA VAL A 635 -23.53 -20.11 15.49
C VAL A 635 -22.19 -20.82 15.36
N ASP A 636 -21.86 -21.66 16.33
CA ASP A 636 -20.67 -22.52 16.28
C ASP A 636 -20.95 -23.74 15.40
N ARG A 637 -22.00 -24.50 15.74
CA ARG A 637 -22.37 -25.71 15.00
C ARG A 637 -23.86 -26.01 15.07
N TYR A 638 -24.27 -26.82 14.10
CA TYR A 638 -25.53 -27.54 14.10
C TYR A 638 -25.25 -29.01 14.44
N THR A 639 -25.98 -29.59 15.38
CA THR A 639 -25.82 -31.00 15.80
C THR A 639 -27.17 -31.71 15.71
N GLY A 640 -27.45 -32.34 14.57
CA GLY A 640 -28.79 -32.90 14.31
C GLY A 640 -29.83 -31.79 14.21
N ASP A 641 -30.81 -31.82 15.09
CA ASP A 641 -31.85 -30.80 15.28
C ASP A 641 -31.47 -29.69 16.28
N ALA A 642 -30.32 -29.81 16.92
CA ALA A 642 -29.82 -28.82 17.88
C ALA A 642 -28.98 -27.71 17.22
N ILE A 643 -29.08 -26.50 17.78
CA ILE A 643 -28.24 -25.34 17.45
C ILE A 643 -27.40 -24.98 18.67
N MET A 644 -26.10 -24.80 18.46
CA MET A 644 -25.20 -24.23 19.46
C MET A 644 -24.65 -22.88 18.98
N ALA A 645 -24.80 -21.85 19.81
CA ALA A 645 -24.34 -20.51 19.52
C ALA A 645 -23.61 -19.88 20.72
N LEU A 646 -22.70 -18.96 20.41
CA LEU A 646 -21.89 -18.25 21.39
C LEU A 646 -22.24 -16.76 21.43
N PHE A 647 -22.32 -16.23 22.65
CA PHE A 647 -22.58 -14.82 22.96
C PHE A 647 -21.45 -14.27 23.83
N PRO A 648 -20.45 -13.63 23.21
CA PRO A 648 -19.21 -13.24 23.88
C PRO A 648 -19.25 -11.87 24.56
N ARG A 649 -20.27 -11.05 24.31
CA ARG A 649 -20.38 -9.70 24.87
C ARG A 649 -21.02 -9.67 26.26
N GLN A 650 -22.30 -10.00 26.33
CA GLN A 650 -23.09 -9.96 27.57
C GLN A 650 -24.08 -11.13 27.63
N ALA A 651 -24.53 -11.49 28.84
CA ALA A 651 -25.42 -12.64 29.03
C ALA A 651 -26.85 -12.35 28.54
N GLU A 652 -27.25 -11.08 28.53
CA GLU A 652 -28.52 -10.57 28.01
C GLU A 652 -28.70 -10.87 26.54
N ASP A 653 -27.63 -10.81 25.75
CA ASP A 653 -27.67 -11.09 24.32
C ASP A 653 -28.18 -12.51 24.06
N ALA A 654 -27.65 -13.49 24.80
CA ALA A 654 -28.09 -14.89 24.71
C ALA A 654 -29.53 -15.07 25.20
N LEU A 655 -29.92 -14.37 26.27
CA LEU A 655 -31.26 -14.47 26.85
C LEU A 655 -32.32 -13.84 25.93
N ASN A 656 -32.06 -12.64 25.41
CA ASN A 656 -32.91 -11.95 24.45
C ASN A 656 -33.05 -12.77 23.16
N ASN A 657 -31.94 -13.32 22.65
CA ASN A 657 -31.97 -14.28 21.55
C ASN A 657 -32.91 -15.45 21.83
N SER A 658 -32.85 -16.04 23.03
CA SER A 658 -33.69 -17.17 23.42
C SER A 658 -35.18 -16.82 23.41
N ILE A 659 -35.53 -15.64 23.94
CA ILE A 659 -36.90 -15.13 23.95
C ILE A 659 -37.38 -14.88 22.52
N THR A 660 -36.60 -14.18 21.70
CA THR A 660 -36.94 -13.89 20.31
C THR A 660 -37.07 -15.16 19.47
N THR A 661 -36.19 -16.15 19.67
CA THR A 661 -36.24 -17.45 18.98
C THR A 661 -37.56 -18.15 19.26
N LEU A 662 -37.95 -18.27 20.54
CA LEU A 662 -39.22 -18.88 20.93
C LEU A 662 -40.44 -18.17 20.34
N GLN A 663 -40.43 -16.83 20.36
CA GLN A 663 -41.50 -16.02 19.77
C GLN A 663 -41.61 -16.25 18.27
N ARG A 664 -40.49 -16.24 17.53
CA ARG A 664 -40.48 -16.47 16.07
C ARG A 664 -40.91 -17.87 15.70
N VAL A 665 -40.43 -18.89 16.42
CA VAL A 665 -40.87 -20.29 16.22
C VAL A 665 -42.38 -20.41 16.43
N ARG A 666 -42.92 -19.76 17.47
CA ARG A 666 -44.37 -19.72 17.70
C ARG A 666 -45.14 -19.07 16.55
N THR A 667 -44.70 -17.89 16.09
CA THR A 667 -45.33 -17.22 14.94
C THR A 667 -45.27 -18.10 13.70
N PHE A 668 -44.15 -18.79 13.48
CA PHE A 668 -44.01 -19.71 12.36
C PHE A 668 -44.93 -20.93 12.47
N ASN A 669 -45.14 -21.48 13.67
CA ASN A 669 -46.05 -22.60 13.88
C ASN A 669 -47.49 -22.29 13.46
N ILE A 670 -47.96 -21.05 13.63
CA ILE A 670 -49.30 -20.64 13.17
C ILE A 670 -49.45 -20.90 11.67
N GLU A 671 -48.44 -20.57 10.87
CA GLU A 671 -48.45 -20.83 9.43
C GLU A 671 -48.28 -22.31 9.10
N ARG A 672 -47.45 -23.04 9.87
CA ARG A 672 -47.30 -24.51 9.70
C ARG A 672 -48.60 -25.26 9.94
N GLU A 673 -49.32 -24.91 10.99
CA GLU A 673 -50.58 -25.56 11.37
C GLU A 673 -51.66 -25.34 10.30
N LYS A 674 -51.71 -24.14 9.69
CA LYS A 674 -52.62 -23.86 8.57
C LYS A 674 -52.42 -24.78 7.37
N ILE A 675 -51.18 -25.20 7.12
CA ILE A 675 -50.82 -26.11 6.02
C ILE A 675 -50.73 -27.58 6.47
N GLY A 676 -51.22 -27.90 7.68
CA GLY A 676 -51.25 -29.27 8.21
C GLY A 676 -49.89 -29.87 8.59
N LYS A 677 -48.84 -29.04 8.69
CA LYS A 677 -47.51 -29.47 9.16
C LYS A 677 -47.44 -29.50 10.70
N PRO A 678 -46.65 -30.41 11.29
CA PRO A 678 -46.47 -30.46 12.74
C PRO A 678 -45.79 -29.18 13.26
N ALA A 679 -46.22 -28.72 14.43
CA ALA A 679 -45.64 -27.59 15.15
C ALA A 679 -44.25 -27.94 15.71
N ILE A 680 -43.35 -26.97 15.71
CA ILE A 680 -41.99 -27.06 16.23
C ILE A 680 -41.99 -26.51 17.66
N ASN A 681 -41.57 -27.31 18.62
CA ASN A 681 -41.35 -26.87 19.99
C ASN A 681 -39.87 -27.01 20.31
N ILE A 682 -39.29 -26.05 21.03
CA ILE A 682 -37.87 -26.06 21.36
C ILE A 682 -37.64 -25.95 22.87
N GLY A 683 -36.54 -26.54 23.35
CA GLY A 683 -35.96 -26.27 24.67
C GLY A 683 -34.70 -25.44 24.50
N VAL A 684 -34.45 -24.49 25.40
CA VAL A 684 -33.26 -23.64 25.37
C VAL A 684 -32.51 -23.71 26.69
N GLY A 685 -31.24 -24.11 26.64
CA GLY A 685 -30.31 -24.08 27.78
C GLY A 685 -29.31 -22.94 27.65
N LEU A 686 -29.11 -22.18 28.73
CA LEU A 686 -28.12 -21.11 28.81
C LEU A 686 -27.14 -21.32 29.96
N HIS A 687 -25.85 -21.21 29.66
CA HIS A 687 -24.79 -21.22 30.66
C HIS A 687 -23.60 -20.35 30.23
N THR A 688 -23.01 -19.64 31.20
CA THR A 688 -21.87 -18.75 31.00
C THR A 688 -20.66 -19.37 31.67
N GLY A 689 -19.58 -19.50 30.93
CA GLY A 689 -18.34 -20.05 31.45
C GLY A 689 -17.16 -19.81 30.50
N ASN A 690 -15.97 -20.15 30.98
CA ASN A 690 -14.75 -20.08 30.20
C ASN A 690 -14.72 -21.22 29.19
N LEU A 691 -14.26 -20.93 27.97
CA LEU A 691 -14.00 -21.93 26.95
C LEU A 691 -12.75 -21.63 26.14
N MET A 692 -12.25 -22.65 25.48
CA MET A 692 -11.19 -22.55 24.50
C MET A 692 -11.79 -22.70 23.11
N LEU A 693 -11.72 -21.64 22.30
CA LEU A 693 -12.09 -21.64 20.89
C LEU A 693 -10.82 -21.91 20.10
N GLY A 694 -10.79 -22.90 19.21
CA GLY A 694 -9.56 -23.22 18.50
C GLY A 694 -9.71 -24.15 17.32
N ILE A 695 -8.58 -24.40 16.66
CA ILE A 695 -8.48 -25.24 15.47
C ILE A 695 -7.90 -26.60 15.82
N VAL A 696 -8.65 -27.65 15.51
CA VAL A 696 -8.26 -29.05 15.74
C VAL A 696 -8.38 -29.86 14.45
N GLY A 697 -7.83 -31.08 14.47
CA GLY A 697 -7.82 -31.98 13.31
C GLY A 697 -6.40 -32.30 12.86
N GLU A 698 -6.19 -32.35 11.55
CA GLU A 698 -4.89 -32.60 10.92
C GLU A 698 -4.62 -31.59 9.79
N GLN A 699 -3.44 -31.61 9.18
CA GLN A 699 -2.99 -30.56 8.26
C GLN A 699 -3.90 -30.43 7.02
N GLU A 700 -4.46 -31.52 6.51
CA GLU A 700 -5.36 -31.51 5.35
C GLU A 700 -6.84 -31.36 5.74
N ARG A 701 -7.17 -31.52 7.03
CA ARG A 701 -8.53 -31.39 7.57
C ARG A 701 -8.52 -30.72 8.93
N MET A 702 -8.63 -29.39 8.90
CA MET A 702 -8.80 -28.55 10.07
C MET A 702 -10.28 -28.27 10.34
N GLN A 703 -10.66 -28.20 11.62
CA GLN A 703 -11.99 -27.86 12.09
C GLN A 703 -11.89 -26.86 13.24
N GLY A 704 -12.64 -25.75 13.12
CA GLY A 704 -12.89 -24.87 14.26
C GLY A 704 -13.82 -25.58 15.25
N ASP A 705 -13.41 -25.63 16.51
CA ASP A 705 -14.16 -26.29 17.57
C ASP A 705 -14.00 -25.52 18.91
N ILE A 706 -14.87 -25.83 19.85
CA ILE A 706 -14.93 -25.25 21.18
C ILE A 706 -14.72 -26.35 22.21
N PHE A 707 -13.78 -26.13 23.12
CA PHE A 707 -13.47 -27.06 24.20
C PHE A 707 -13.74 -26.41 25.55
N SER A 708 -14.70 -26.96 26.29
CA SER A 708 -14.92 -26.62 27.69
C SER A 708 -15.90 -27.55 28.40
N ASP A 709 -15.73 -27.68 29.71
CA ASP A 709 -16.79 -28.13 30.63
C ASP A 709 -18.09 -27.34 30.47
N ALA A 710 -18.00 -26.05 30.15
CA ALA A 710 -19.15 -25.16 29.99
C ALA A 710 -20.08 -25.66 28.88
N VAL A 711 -19.54 -26.15 27.76
CA VAL A 711 -20.33 -26.69 26.62
C VAL A 711 -21.15 -27.90 27.06
N ASN A 712 -20.48 -28.86 27.71
CA ASN A 712 -21.11 -30.07 28.22
C ASN A 712 -22.20 -29.75 29.23
N LEU A 713 -21.97 -28.75 30.07
CA LEU A 713 -22.94 -28.30 31.05
C LEU A 713 -24.16 -27.63 30.38
N THR A 714 -23.97 -26.78 29.36
CA THR A 714 -25.08 -26.14 28.64
C THR A 714 -25.99 -27.17 27.97
N ASN A 715 -25.42 -28.16 27.28
CA ASN A 715 -26.20 -29.25 26.65
C ASN A 715 -27.07 -29.98 27.67
N ARG A 716 -26.55 -30.20 28.88
CA ARG A 716 -27.30 -30.87 29.95
C ARG A 716 -28.38 -29.96 30.53
N ILE A 717 -28.10 -28.66 30.67
CA ILE A 717 -29.10 -27.66 31.09
C ILE A 717 -30.24 -27.60 30.07
N GLU A 718 -29.95 -27.65 28.77
CA GLU A 718 -30.97 -27.77 27.73
C GLU A 718 -31.82 -29.03 27.95
N GLY A 719 -31.20 -30.20 28.16
CA GLY A 719 -31.95 -31.44 28.40
C GLY A 719 -32.87 -31.38 29.63
N LEU A 720 -32.53 -30.56 30.64
CA LEU A 720 -33.38 -30.31 31.81
C LEU A 720 -34.63 -29.48 31.48
N CYS A 721 -34.68 -28.78 30.35
CA CYS A 721 -35.91 -28.13 29.86
C CYS A 721 -37.05 -29.14 29.73
N LYS A 722 -36.77 -30.35 29.22
CA LYS A 722 -37.77 -31.43 29.11
C LYS A 722 -38.19 -31.94 30.48
N PHE A 723 -37.25 -32.03 31.42
CA PHE A 723 -37.49 -32.51 32.77
C PHE A 723 -38.43 -31.57 33.54
N TYR A 724 -38.11 -30.28 33.58
CA TYR A 724 -38.90 -29.25 34.27
C TYR A 724 -40.11 -28.75 33.46
N GLY A 725 -40.13 -28.98 32.15
CA GLY A 725 -41.17 -28.44 31.27
C GLY A 725 -41.03 -26.93 31.01
N ALA A 726 -39.87 -26.35 31.31
CA ALA A 726 -39.57 -24.93 31.09
C ALA A 726 -39.03 -24.70 29.67
N SER A 727 -39.43 -23.62 29.00
CA SER A 727 -38.98 -23.30 27.63
C SER A 727 -37.52 -22.84 27.59
N ILE A 728 -37.11 -22.00 28.56
CA ILE A 728 -35.72 -21.55 28.74
C ILE A 728 -35.28 -21.92 30.15
N VAL A 729 -34.15 -22.61 30.27
CA VAL A 729 -33.47 -22.87 31.54
C VAL A 729 -32.10 -22.22 31.53
N VAL A 730 -31.81 -21.48 32.60
CA VAL A 730 -30.61 -20.67 32.75
C VAL A 730 -29.87 -21.08 34.02
N SER A 731 -28.56 -21.24 33.92
CA SER A 731 -27.72 -21.46 35.10
C SER A 731 -27.69 -20.24 36.03
N GLY A 732 -27.55 -20.46 37.33
CA GLY A 732 -27.40 -19.36 38.30
C GLY A 732 -26.20 -18.47 38.02
N ILE A 733 -25.13 -19.01 37.41
CA ILE A 733 -23.95 -18.25 36.98
C ILE A 733 -24.34 -17.22 35.90
N THR A 734 -25.06 -17.66 34.86
CA THR A 734 -25.54 -16.78 33.79
C THR A 734 -26.52 -15.74 34.31
N LEU A 735 -27.50 -16.17 35.11
CA LEU A 735 -28.46 -15.25 35.72
C LEU A 735 -27.76 -14.20 36.57
N ASN A 736 -26.67 -14.58 37.24
CA ASN A 736 -25.93 -13.67 38.09
C ASN A 736 -25.20 -12.55 37.33
N LYS A 737 -24.89 -12.79 36.05
CA LYS A 737 -24.20 -11.85 35.16
C LYS A 737 -25.10 -10.88 34.44
N LEU A 738 -26.43 -11.05 34.53
CA LEU A 738 -27.35 -10.06 34.00
C LEU A 738 -27.27 -8.77 34.83
N ALA A 739 -27.07 -7.64 34.16
CA ALA A 739 -27.06 -6.30 34.73
C ALA A 739 -28.42 -5.95 35.35
N ASN A 740 -29.53 -6.22 34.65
CA ASN A 740 -30.89 -5.88 35.09
C ASN A 740 -31.78 -7.12 35.19
N ARG A 741 -31.64 -7.89 36.28
CA ARG A 741 -32.47 -9.09 36.50
C ARG A 741 -33.97 -8.82 36.59
N GLY A 742 -34.34 -7.60 37.00
CA GLY A 742 -35.75 -7.20 37.19
C GLY A 742 -36.55 -7.15 35.89
N ASP A 743 -35.89 -7.05 34.74
CA ASP A 743 -36.53 -6.98 33.42
C ASP A 743 -37.06 -8.35 32.96
N TYR A 744 -36.63 -9.42 33.63
CA TYR A 744 -36.94 -10.79 33.25
C TYR A 744 -37.82 -11.49 34.28
N HIS A 745 -38.83 -12.21 33.78
CA HIS A 745 -39.67 -13.07 34.58
C HIS A 745 -38.97 -14.41 34.80
N THR A 746 -38.45 -14.56 36.03
CA THR A 746 -37.65 -15.71 36.43
C THR A 746 -38.27 -16.44 37.61
N ARG A 747 -38.04 -17.75 37.69
CA ARG A 747 -38.47 -18.62 38.80
C ARG A 747 -37.38 -19.66 39.08
N PHE A 748 -36.99 -19.81 40.33
CA PHE A 748 -35.95 -20.77 40.74
C PHE A 748 -36.48 -22.20 40.60
N LEU A 749 -35.75 -23.07 39.90
CA LEU A 749 -36.17 -24.46 39.65
C LEU A 749 -35.57 -25.45 40.64
N GLY A 750 -34.42 -25.14 41.24
CA GLY A 750 -33.72 -26.02 42.19
C GLY A 750 -32.21 -26.11 41.96
N LYS A 751 -31.54 -26.97 42.73
CA LYS A 751 -30.13 -27.32 42.56
C LYS A 751 -30.00 -28.75 42.02
N VAL A 752 -29.16 -28.92 41.01
CA VAL A 752 -28.95 -30.23 40.36
C VAL A 752 -27.46 -30.59 40.41
N GLN A 753 -27.17 -31.84 40.79
CA GLN A 753 -25.83 -32.41 40.60
C GLN A 753 -25.73 -32.96 39.19
N VAL A 754 -24.83 -32.38 38.41
CA VAL A 754 -24.60 -32.78 37.02
C VAL A 754 -23.42 -33.76 37.00
N LYS A 755 -23.59 -34.93 36.37
CA LYS A 755 -22.60 -36.03 36.36
C LYS A 755 -21.18 -35.57 35.95
N GLY A 756 -20.19 -35.65 36.84
CA GLY A 756 -18.81 -35.22 36.56
C GLY A 756 -18.48 -33.77 36.99
N LYS A 757 -19.39 -33.09 37.69
CA LYS A 757 -19.07 -31.93 38.53
C LYS A 757 -19.20 -32.33 40.00
N ASP A 758 -18.36 -31.75 40.85
CA ASP A 758 -18.44 -31.92 42.31
C ASP A 758 -19.40 -30.92 42.97
N VAL A 759 -19.62 -29.76 42.34
CA VAL A 759 -20.46 -28.67 42.89
C VAL A 759 -21.84 -28.64 42.22
N PRO A 760 -22.95 -28.64 43.00
CA PRO A 760 -24.31 -28.49 42.50
C PRO A 760 -24.53 -27.14 41.82
N ILE A 761 -25.38 -27.11 40.80
CA ILE A 761 -25.67 -25.89 40.03
C ILE A 761 -27.12 -25.49 40.24
N SER A 762 -27.33 -24.21 40.57
CA SER A 762 -28.65 -23.60 40.65
C SER A 762 -29.23 -23.38 39.26
N LEU A 763 -30.49 -23.74 39.05
CA LEU A 763 -31.21 -23.58 37.80
C LEU A 763 -32.40 -22.65 37.97
N PHE A 764 -32.65 -21.85 36.95
CA PHE A 764 -33.76 -20.91 36.90
C PHE A 764 -34.47 -21.09 35.57
N GLU A 765 -35.80 -21.03 35.57
CA GLU A 765 -36.53 -20.84 34.32
C GLU A 765 -36.69 -19.35 34.03
N VAL A 766 -36.63 -19.00 32.75
CA VAL A 766 -37.03 -17.69 32.25
C VAL A 766 -38.23 -17.91 31.33
N TYR A 767 -39.37 -17.30 31.68
CA TYR A 767 -40.63 -17.56 30.99
C TYR A 767 -41.17 -16.36 30.20
N ASN A 768 -40.37 -15.31 29.99
CA ASN A 768 -40.69 -14.20 29.07
C ASN A 768 -40.99 -14.69 27.63
N GLY A 769 -40.44 -15.84 27.24
CA GLY A 769 -40.70 -16.45 25.94
C GLY A 769 -41.98 -17.28 25.87
N ASP A 770 -42.71 -17.50 26.97
CA ASP A 770 -43.93 -18.31 27.01
C ASP A 770 -45.15 -17.55 26.44
N LEU A 771 -46.33 -18.20 26.38
CA LEU A 771 -47.58 -17.53 26.01
C LEU A 771 -48.01 -16.58 27.13
N GLU A 772 -48.63 -15.45 26.78
CA GLU A 772 -49.06 -14.44 27.76
C GLU A 772 -49.94 -15.03 28.87
N ALA A 773 -50.88 -15.91 28.52
CA ALA A 773 -51.69 -16.64 29.50
C ALA A 773 -50.86 -17.53 30.45
N ILE A 774 -49.76 -18.14 29.98
CA ILE A 774 -48.87 -18.95 30.81
C ILE A 774 -48.03 -18.05 31.72
N ILE A 775 -47.57 -16.90 31.21
CA ILE A 775 -46.82 -15.90 31.98
C ILE A 775 -47.68 -15.41 33.16
N GLU A 776 -48.93 -15.04 32.91
CA GLU A 776 -49.87 -14.60 33.96
C GLU A 776 -50.10 -15.68 35.03
N LEU A 777 -50.32 -16.93 34.61
CA LEU A 777 -50.49 -18.05 35.54
C LEU A 777 -49.24 -18.29 36.39
N LYS A 778 -48.05 -18.24 35.79
CA LYS A 778 -46.78 -18.39 36.50
C LYS A 778 -46.52 -17.23 37.46
N LEU A 779 -46.82 -15.98 37.06
CA LEU A 779 -46.71 -14.81 37.95
C LEU A 779 -47.64 -14.94 39.15
N LYS A 780 -48.89 -15.36 38.95
CA LYS A 780 -49.87 -15.55 40.02
C LYS A 780 -49.46 -16.65 41.01
N THR A 781 -48.83 -17.72 40.53
CA THR A 781 -48.44 -18.88 41.34
C THR A 781 -47.01 -18.83 41.86
N LYS A 782 -46.22 -17.82 41.46
CA LYS A 782 -44.78 -17.73 41.77
C LYS A 782 -44.49 -17.79 43.27
N ALA A 783 -45.19 -16.99 44.07
CA ALA A 783 -44.96 -16.92 45.52
C ALA A 783 -45.25 -18.26 46.22
N ASP A 784 -46.37 -18.91 45.87
CA ASP A 784 -46.70 -20.24 46.40
C ASP A 784 -45.69 -21.29 45.97
N PHE A 785 -45.22 -21.23 44.71
CA PHE A 785 -44.22 -22.16 44.20
C PHE A 785 -42.86 -22.01 44.90
N GLU A 786 -42.39 -20.76 45.10
CA GLU A 786 -41.13 -20.46 45.78
C GLU A 786 -41.18 -20.85 47.26
N GLU A 787 -42.30 -20.62 47.94
CA GLU A 787 -42.50 -21.09 49.32
C GLU A 787 -42.54 -22.62 49.39
N GLY A 788 -43.19 -23.29 48.43
CA GLY A 788 -43.17 -24.74 48.30
C GLY A 788 -41.76 -25.31 48.16
N LEU A 789 -40.92 -24.67 47.33
CA LEU A 789 -39.51 -25.04 47.20
C LEU A 789 -38.72 -24.78 48.47
N TYR A 790 -38.91 -23.63 49.11
CA TYR A 790 -38.25 -23.32 50.38
C TYR A 790 -38.52 -24.41 51.43
N ARG A 791 -39.77 -24.83 51.57
CA ARG A 791 -40.17 -25.94 52.48
C ARG A 791 -39.59 -27.28 52.05
N TYR A 792 -39.54 -27.56 50.75
CA TYR A 792 -38.93 -28.77 50.21
C TYR A 792 -37.44 -28.87 50.60
N PHE A 793 -36.68 -27.79 50.44
CA PHE A 793 -35.27 -27.74 50.83
C PHE A 793 -35.08 -27.78 52.36
N ALA A 794 -36.05 -27.29 53.12
CA ALA A 794 -36.08 -27.40 54.58
C ALA A 794 -36.51 -28.80 55.10
N LYS A 795 -36.68 -29.80 54.20
CA LYS A 795 -37.17 -31.16 54.51
C LYS A 795 -38.59 -31.21 55.10
N ASP A 796 -39.36 -30.13 54.96
CA ASP A 796 -40.77 -30.02 55.37
C ASP A 796 -41.69 -30.42 54.20
N PHE A 797 -41.66 -31.71 53.85
CA PHE A 797 -42.35 -32.25 52.67
C PHE A 797 -43.88 -32.18 52.76
N THR A 798 -44.43 -32.17 53.98
CA THR A 798 -45.87 -32.03 54.20
C THR A 798 -46.35 -30.65 53.78
N ASN A 799 -45.70 -29.58 54.28
CA ASN A 799 -46.08 -28.23 53.89
C ASN A 799 -45.69 -27.93 52.43
N ALA A 800 -44.54 -28.44 51.97
CA ALA A 800 -44.16 -28.32 50.55
C ALA A 800 -45.26 -28.86 49.61
N SER A 801 -45.81 -30.04 49.92
CA SER A 801 -46.91 -30.64 49.14
C SER A 801 -48.16 -29.76 49.10
N VAL A 802 -48.49 -29.08 50.20
CA VAL A 802 -49.64 -28.16 50.26
C VAL A 802 -49.45 -27.00 49.29
N PHE A 803 -48.27 -26.37 49.29
CA PHE A 803 -47.97 -25.25 48.40
C PHE A 803 -47.91 -25.67 46.93
N PHE A 804 -47.28 -26.80 46.59
CA PHE A 804 -47.29 -27.30 45.20
C PHE A 804 -48.70 -27.66 44.72
N LYS A 805 -49.58 -28.16 45.60
CA LYS A 805 -50.99 -28.38 45.27
C LYS A 805 -51.72 -27.08 44.96
N LYS A 806 -51.51 -26.01 45.75
CA LYS A 806 -52.07 -24.67 45.46
C LYS A 806 -51.64 -24.16 44.08
N VAL A 807 -50.38 -24.38 43.71
CA VAL A 807 -49.87 -24.03 42.38
C VAL A 807 -50.63 -24.80 41.30
N LEU A 808 -50.83 -26.11 41.47
CA LEU A 808 -51.55 -26.95 40.50
C LEU A 808 -53.06 -26.67 40.45
N ASP A 809 -53.67 -26.19 41.53
CA ASP A 809 -55.08 -25.77 41.54
C ASP A 809 -55.31 -24.54 40.63
N VAL A 810 -54.29 -23.68 40.48
CA VAL A 810 -54.33 -22.49 39.60
C VAL A 810 -53.75 -22.80 38.21
N HIS A 811 -52.65 -23.54 38.14
CA HIS A 811 -51.93 -23.92 36.92
C HIS A 811 -51.75 -25.44 36.87
N ALA A 812 -52.81 -26.15 36.50
CA ALA A 812 -52.85 -27.62 36.51
C ALA A 812 -51.77 -28.29 35.65
N ASN A 813 -51.28 -27.60 34.62
CA ASN A 813 -50.27 -28.07 33.68
C ASN A 813 -48.83 -27.74 34.09
N ASP A 814 -48.60 -27.18 35.28
CA ASP A 814 -47.24 -26.92 35.78
C ASP A 814 -46.50 -28.22 36.07
N LYS A 815 -45.66 -28.63 35.10
CA LYS A 815 -44.89 -29.88 35.20
C LYS A 815 -43.88 -29.84 36.34
N THR A 816 -43.30 -28.67 36.64
CA THR A 816 -42.33 -28.53 37.72
C THR A 816 -43.01 -28.65 39.08
N ALA A 817 -44.16 -28.00 39.29
CA ALA A 817 -44.89 -28.13 40.55
C ALA A 817 -45.36 -29.57 40.80
N ARG A 818 -45.82 -30.25 39.74
CA ARG A 818 -46.20 -31.67 39.81
C ARG A 818 -45.02 -32.57 40.18
N LEU A 819 -43.86 -32.35 39.56
CA LEU A 819 -42.64 -33.09 39.86
C LEU A 819 -42.28 -32.98 41.35
N TYR A 820 -42.28 -31.77 41.91
CA TYR A 820 -41.95 -31.57 43.32
C TYR A 820 -43.01 -32.09 44.28
N LEU A 821 -44.29 -32.06 43.90
CA LEU A 821 -45.37 -32.69 44.66
C LEU A 821 -45.16 -34.23 44.73
N GLU A 822 -44.88 -34.86 43.61
CA GLU A 822 -44.62 -36.31 43.53
C GLU A 822 -43.38 -36.69 44.36
N ARG A 823 -42.30 -35.90 44.28
CA ARG A 823 -41.08 -36.11 45.08
C ARG A 823 -41.33 -35.94 46.57
N SER A 824 -42.04 -34.88 46.96
CA SER A 824 -42.41 -34.65 48.36
C SER A 824 -43.22 -35.82 48.91
N ALA A 825 -44.16 -36.35 48.13
CA ALA A 825 -44.92 -37.55 48.50
C ALA A 825 -44.03 -38.79 48.66
N GLN A 826 -43.08 -39.00 47.75
CA GLN A 826 -42.12 -40.11 47.85
C GLN A 826 -41.23 -40.01 49.09
N PHE A 827 -40.72 -38.81 49.40
CA PHE A 827 -39.85 -38.58 50.56
C PHE A 827 -40.59 -38.63 51.90
N MET A 828 -41.88 -38.29 51.94
CA MET A 828 -42.71 -38.55 53.13
C MET A 828 -42.83 -40.05 53.44
N VAL A 829 -42.80 -40.92 52.43
CA VAL A 829 -42.91 -42.38 52.60
C VAL A 829 -41.56 -43.04 52.85
N LYS A 830 -40.52 -42.65 52.11
CA LYS A 830 -39.21 -43.32 52.13
C LYS A 830 -38.17 -42.64 53.02
N GLY A 831 -38.40 -41.40 53.44
CA GLY A 831 -37.39 -40.56 54.07
C GLY A 831 -36.33 -40.06 53.07
N VAL A 832 -35.46 -39.17 53.55
CA VAL A 832 -34.25 -38.71 52.85
C VAL A 832 -33.03 -38.99 53.71
N ALA A 833 -31.86 -39.16 53.10
CA ALA A 833 -30.60 -39.31 53.85
C ALA A 833 -30.32 -38.05 54.72
N GLU A 834 -29.66 -38.22 55.86
CA GLU A 834 -29.32 -37.09 56.75
C GLU A 834 -28.47 -36.04 56.03
N GLU A 835 -27.54 -36.49 55.18
CA GLU A 835 -26.63 -35.66 54.38
C GLU A 835 -27.25 -35.09 53.10
N TRP A 836 -28.56 -35.27 52.87
CA TRP A 836 -29.22 -34.73 51.69
C TRP A 836 -29.41 -33.22 51.81
N GLU A 837 -28.72 -32.47 50.94
CA GLU A 837 -28.77 -30.99 50.86
C GLU A 837 -29.81 -30.46 49.85
N GLY A 838 -30.79 -31.28 49.47
CA GLY A 838 -31.77 -30.90 48.45
C GLY A 838 -31.26 -31.01 47.01
N VAL A 839 -30.06 -31.58 46.82
CA VAL A 839 -29.44 -31.75 45.51
C VAL A 839 -29.87 -33.08 44.93
N GLU A 840 -30.46 -33.03 43.75
CA GLU A 840 -30.92 -34.21 43.03
C GLU A 840 -29.87 -34.62 41.98
N ALA A 841 -29.48 -35.89 41.97
CA ALA A 841 -28.71 -36.45 40.86
C ALA A 841 -29.68 -36.69 39.70
N VAL A 842 -29.68 -35.80 38.72
CA VAL A 842 -30.49 -35.99 37.51
C VAL A 842 -29.63 -36.74 36.51
N GLU A 843 -29.89 -38.03 36.34
CA GLU A 843 -29.43 -38.76 35.15
C GLU A 843 -30.22 -38.20 33.96
N SER A 844 -29.58 -37.33 33.16
CA SER A 844 -30.07 -37.03 31.83
C SER A 844 -30.02 -38.34 31.03
N LYS A 845 -31.14 -39.06 30.96
CA LYS A 845 -31.28 -40.18 30.02
C LYS A 845 -31.46 -39.67 28.61
#